data_AF-A0A2I2ZRK9-F1
#
_entry.id   AF-A0A2I2ZRK9-F1
#
_cell.length_a   1.000
_cell.length_b   1.000
_cell.length_c   1.000
_cell.angle_alpha   90.00
_cell.angle_beta   90.00
_cell.angle_gamma   90.00
#
_symmetry.space_group_name_H-M   'P 1'
#
loop_
_entity.id
_entity.type
_entity.pdbx_description
1 polymer ?
#
loop_
_entity_poly.entity_id
_entity_poly.type
_entity_poly.pdbx_seq_one_letter_code
_entity_poly.pdbx_strand_id
1 'polypeptide(L)'
;MPNQIATLDFNDTFLSIEHLKASFPGHNVKVTVEDPALQIPPFRITFPVRSGKGKKRKDADVEDEDTEEAKTLTVEPHVIPNRGPYPYNQPKRNTIQFTHTQIEAIRAGMQPGLTMVVGPPGTGKTDVAVQIISNIYHNFPEQRTLIVTHSNQALNQLFEKIMALDIDERHLLRLGHGEEELETEKDFSRYGRVNYVLARRIELLEEVKRLQKSLGVPGDASYTCETAGYFFLYQVMSRWEEYISKVKNKGSTLPDVTEVSTFFPFHEYFANAPQPIFKGRSYEEDMEIAEGCFRHIKKIFTQLEEFRASELLRSGLDRSKYLLVKEAKIIAMTCTHAALKRHDLVKLGFKYDNILMEEAAQILEIETFIPLLLQNPQDGFSRLKRWIMIGDHHQLPPVIKNMAFQKYSNMEQSLFTRFVRVGVPTVDLDAQGRARASLCNLYNWRYKNLGNLPHVQLLPEFSTANAGLLYDFQLINVEDFQGVGESEPNPYFYQNLGEAEYVVALFMYMCLLGYPADKISILTTYNGQKHLIRDIINRRCGNNPLIGRPNKVTTVDRFQGQQNDYILLSLVRTRAVGHLRDVRRLVVAMSRARLGLYIFARVSLFQNCFELTPAFSQLTARPLHLHIIPTEPFPTARKNGERPSHEVQIIKNMPQMANFVYNMYMHLIQTTHHYHQTLLQLPPAMVEEGEEVQNQETELETEEEAMTVQADIIPSPTETSCRQETPAFQTDTTPSETGATSTPEAIPALSETTPTVAGAVSAPAEANTPQDATSAPEETK
;
A
#
# COMPACT_ATOMS: atom_id res chain seq x y z
N MET A 1 -15.08 -24.98 0.03
CA MET A 1 -13.89 -25.90 0.07
C MET A 1 -14.21 -27.08 0.99
N PRO A 2 -13.59 -28.27 0.83
CA PRO A 2 -13.91 -29.44 1.68
C PRO A 2 -13.50 -29.25 3.15
N ASN A 3 -12.50 -28.41 3.40
CA ASN A 3 -12.01 -27.99 4.71
C ASN A 3 -12.51 -26.59 5.11
N GLN A 4 -13.73 -26.22 4.69
CA GLN A 4 -14.34 -24.95 5.09
C GLN A 4 -14.59 -24.93 6.61
N ILE A 5 -14.21 -23.83 7.26
CA ILE A 5 -14.30 -23.66 8.71
C ILE A 5 -15.73 -23.22 9.04
N ALA A 6 -16.40 -23.94 9.94
CA ALA A 6 -17.80 -23.66 10.30
C ALA A 6 -17.93 -22.39 11.15
N THR A 7 -17.15 -22.27 12.23
CA THR A 7 -17.17 -21.12 13.15
C THR A 7 -15.90 -20.29 13.00
N LEU A 8 -16.05 -18.98 12.84
CA LEU A 8 -14.95 -18.01 12.74
C LEU A 8 -15.17 -16.86 13.72
N ASP A 9 -14.11 -16.38 14.35
CA ASP A 9 -14.14 -15.15 15.14
C ASP A 9 -13.92 -13.94 14.22
N PHE A 10 -14.90 -13.04 14.16
CA PHE A 10 -14.78 -11.82 13.37
C PHE A 10 -14.17 -10.65 14.15
N ASN A 11 -13.87 -10.84 15.44
CA ASN A 11 -13.21 -9.86 16.29
C ASN A 11 -13.85 -8.46 16.17
N ASP A 12 -13.08 -7.46 15.72
CA ASP A 12 -13.44 -6.05 15.57
C ASP A 12 -14.01 -5.68 14.17
N THR A 13 -14.26 -6.68 13.31
CA THR A 13 -14.82 -6.44 11.96
C THR A 13 -16.19 -5.73 12.01
N PHE A 14 -17.01 -6.02 13.03
CA PHE A 14 -18.34 -5.42 13.19
C PHE A 14 -18.40 -4.46 14.39
N LEU A 15 -18.60 -3.18 14.10
CA LEU A 15 -18.79 -2.13 15.12
C LEU A 15 -19.98 -2.38 16.08
N SER A 16 -21.03 -3.07 15.64
CA SER A 16 -22.20 -3.42 16.46
C SER A 16 -22.97 -4.63 15.88
N ILE A 17 -23.97 -5.13 16.61
CA ILE A 17 -24.85 -6.21 16.14
C ILE A 17 -25.79 -5.76 15.01
N GLU A 18 -26.18 -4.48 14.94
CA GLU A 18 -26.95 -3.89 13.82
C GLU A 18 -26.11 -3.88 12.54
N HIS A 19 -24.84 -3.51 12.65
CA HIS A 19 -23.89 -3.59 11.53
C HIS A 19 -23.77 -5.04 11.06
N LEU A 20 -23.53 -6.01 11.96
CA LEU A 20 -23.49 -7.43 11.61
C LEU A 20 -24.76 -7.91 10.90
N LYS A 21 -25.95 -7.55 11.40
CA LYS A 21 -27.24 -7.86 10.77
C LYS A 21 -27.36 -7.26 9.37
N ALA A 22 -26.96 -6.00 9.18
CA ALA A 22 -26.95 -5.33 7.88
C ALA A 22 -25.91 -5.92 6.89
N SER A 23 -24.84 -6.52 7.39
CA SER A 23 -23.79 -7.15 6.58
C SER A 23 -24.20 -8.48 5.92
N PHE A 24 -25.33 -9.10 6.32
CA PHE A 24 -25.80 -10.36 5.73
C PHE A 24 -27.29 -10.31 5.31
N PRO A 25 -27.68 -9.49 4.30
CA PRO A 25 -29.10 -9.25 3.97
C PRO A 25 -29.94 -10.47 3.58
N GLY A 26 -29.31 -11.57 3.16
CA GLY A 26 -29.98 -12.82 2.77
C GLY A 26 -29.98 -13.92 3.84
N HIS A 27 -29.67 -13.59 5.10
CA HIS A 27 -29.47 -14.55 6.18
C HIS A 27 -30.29 -14.22 7.45
N ASN A 28 -30.80 -15.27 8.11
CA ASN A 28 -31.47 -15.15 9.40
C ASN A 28 -30.42 -15.17 10.52
N VAL A 29 -30.24 -14.04 11.22
CA VAL A 29 -29.24 -13.90 12.29
C VAL A 29 -29.83 -14.31 13.65
N LYS A 30 -29.39 -15.44 14.20
CA LYS A 30 -29.74 -15.92 15.54
C LYS A 30 -28.58 -15.70 16.51
N VAL A 31 -28.78 -14.86 17.52
CA VAL A 31 -27.77 -14.62 18.57
C VAL A 31 -27.91 -15.67 19.68
N THR A 32 -26.82 -16.11 20.31
CA THR A 32 -26.82 -17.04 21.45
C THR A 32 -27.24 -16.41 22.78
N VAL A 33 -27.22 -15.07 22.87
CA VAL A 33 -27.56 -14.31 24.08
C VAL A 33 -28.73 -13.38 23.80
N GLU A 34 -29.81 -13.49 24.59
CA GLU A 34 -31.03 -12.72 24.37
C GLU A 34 -30.90 -11.25 24.83
N ASP A 35 -30.12 -10.97 25.88
CA ASP A 35 -29.90 -9.62 26.42
C ASP A 35 -29.20 -8.69 25.40
N PRO A 36 -29.86 -7.63 24.91
CA PRO A 36 -29.26 -6.68 23.96
C PRO A 36 -28.00 -5.97 24.49
N ALA A 37 -27.87 -5.77 25.80
CA ALA A 37 -26.70 -5.12 26.40
C ALA A 37 -25.41 -5.95 26.25
N LEU A 38 -25.57 -7.27 26.06
CA LEU A 38 -24.47 -8.22 25.83
C LEU A 38 -24.24 -8.51 24.33
N GLN A 39 -25.06 -7.97 23.41
CA GLN A 39 -24.89 -8.12 21.96
C GLN A 39 -23.86 -7.11 21.39
N ILE A 40 -22.70 -7.01 22.06
CA ILE A 40 -21.59 -6.13 21.69
C ILE A 40 -20.41 -6.94 21.09
N PRO A 41 -19.59 -6.35 20.21
CA PRO A 41 -18.43 -7.04 19.65
C PRO A 41 -17.34 -7.29 20.71
N PRO A 42 -16.49 -8.32 20.52
CA PRO A 42 -16.36 -9.17 19.33
C PRO A 42 -17.44 -10.26 19.17
N PHE A 43 -17.60 -10.72 17.93
CA PHE A 43 -18.59 -11.74 17.55
C PHE A 43 -17.92 -12.93 16.84
N ARG A 44 -18.24 -14.16 17.29
CA ARG A 44 -18.02 -15.37 16.50
C ARG A 44 -19.27 -15.69 15.69
N ILE A 45 -19.09 -16.10 14.44
CA ILE A 45 -20.18 -16.47 13.53
C ILE A 45 -19.99 -17.91 13.09
N THR A 46 -21.03 -18.73 13.28
CA THR A 46 -21.10 -20.10 12.76
C THR A 46 -21.97 -20.14 11.51
N PHE A 47 -21.37 -20.62 10.41
CA PHE A 47 -22.01 -20.78 9.11
C PHE A 47 -22.52 -22.22 8.92
N PRO A 48 -23.71 -22.42 8.31
CA PRO A 48 -24.25 -23.74 8.05
C PRO A 48 -23.42 -24.50 7.02
N VAL A 49 -23.12 -25.77 7.30
CA VAL A 49 -22.31 -26.62 6.43
C VAL A 49 -23.18 -27.22 5.32
N ARG A 50 -23.02 -26.76 4.08
CA ARG A 50 -23.60 -27.42 2.89
C ARG A 50 -22.97 -28.80 2.72
N SER A 51 -23.70 -29.84 3.13
CA SER A 51 -23.25 -31.24 3.12
C SER A 51 -23.03 -31.76 1.70
N GLY A 52 -21.78 -31.72 1.23
CA GLY A 52 -21.35 -32.16 -0.11
C GLY A 52 -21.42 -33.68 -0.36
N LYS A 53 -22.35 -34.41 0.27
CA LYS A 53 -22.60 -35.82 -0.04
C LYS A 53 -23.37 -35.94 -1.35
N GLY A 54 -22.65 -36.05 -2.46
CA GLY A 54 -23.22 -36.29 -3.78
C GLY A 54 -23.99 -37.62 -3.84
N LYS A 55 -25.32 -37.56 -3.62
CA LYS A 55 -26.22 -38.55 -4.22
C LYS A 55 -26.01 -38.50 -5.73
N LYS A 56 -25.83 -39.65 -6.38
CA LYS A 56 -25.83 -39.73 -7.85
C LYS A 56 -27.14 -39.11 -8.36
N ARG A 57 -27.05 -38.10 -9.22
CA ARG A 57 -28.21 -37.61 -9.96
C ARG A 57 -28.79 -38.76 -10.77
N LYS A 58 -30.02 -39.14 -10.44
CA LYS A 58 -30.94 -39.73 -11.41
C LYS A 58 -32.20 -38.88 -11.37
N ASP A 59 -32.66 -38.55 -12.57
CA ASP A 59 -33.87 -37.77 -12.85
C ASP A 59 -33.77 -36.28 -12.39
N ALA A 60 -34.46 -35.41 -13.11
CA ALA A 60 -34.45 -33.96 -12.92
C ALA A 60 -35.80 -33.50 -12.32
N ASP A 61 -36.06 -32.19 -12.34
CA ASP A 61 -37.36 -31.59 -12.01
C ASP A 61 -37.80 -31.76 -10.54
N VAL A 62 -36.90 -31.39 -9.63
CA VAL A 62 -37.25 -30.90 -8.28
C VAL A 62 -36.57 -29.54 -8.13
N GLU A 63 -37.36 -28.50 -7.83
CA GLU A 63 -36.85 -27.16 -7.52
C GLU A 63 -36.17 -27.18 -6.13
N ASP A 64 -35.02 -26.52 -5.98
CA ASP A 64 -34.27 -26.55 -4.71
C ASP A 64 -35.03 -25.79 -3.60
N GLU A 65 -35.74 -26.54 -2.74
CA GLU A 65 -36.33 -26.02 -1.50
C GLU A 65 -35.23 -25.54 -0.54
N ASP A 66 -34.94 -24.25 -0.63
CA ASP A 66 -33.89 -23.53 0.08
C ASP A 66 -34.28 -23.31 1.57
N THR A 67 -34.27 -24.41 2.34
CA THR A 67 -34.73 -24.48 3.75
C THR A 67 -34.13 -23.39 4.65
N GLU A 68 -34.93 -22.82 5.56
CA GLU A 68 -34.52 -21.67 6.38
C GLU A 68 -33.27 -21.93 7.25
N GLU A 69 -33.07 -23.18 7.69
CA GLU A 69 -31.87 -23.57 8.43
C GLU A 69 -30.58 -23.37 7.60
N ALA A 70 -30.62 -23.59 6.28
CA ALA A 70 -29.48 -23.39 5.38
C ALA A 70 -29.10 -21.91 5.19
N LYS A 71 -29.97 -20.97 5.60
CA LYS A 71 -29.76 -19.52 5.59
C LYS A 71 -29.57 -18.92 6.97
N THR A 72 -29.63 -19.72 8.04
CA THR A 72 -29.48 -19.24 9.41
C THR A 72 -28.00 -19.11 9.80
N LEU A 73 -27.63 -18.01 10.47
CA LEU A 73 -26.31 -17.75 11.03
C LEU A 73 -26.41 -17.70 12.55
N THR A 74 -25.59 -18.48 13.25
CA THR A 74 -25.51 -18.43 14.72
C THR A 74 -24.39 -17.48 15.13
N VAL A 75 -24.71 -16.45 15.91
CA VAL A 75 -23.79 -15.42 16.38
C VAL A 75 -23.57 -15.52 17.88
N GLU A 76 -22.32 -15.60 18.30
CA GLU A 76 -21.89 -15.63 19.70
C GLU A 76 -21.10 -14.34 20.02
N PRO A 77 -21.69 -13.38 20.74
CA PRO A 77 -20.93 -12.30 21.38
C PRO A 77 -19.98 -12.88 22.43
N HIS A 78 -18.74 -12.40 22.50
CA HIS A 78 -17.78 -12.82 23.52
C HIS A 78 -16.94 -11.66 24.04
N VAL A 79 -16.33 -11.83 25.21
CA VAL A 79 -15.51 -10.79 25.85
C VAL A 79 -14.04 -11.03 25.51
N ILE A 80 -13.34 -9.99 25.03
CA ILE A 80 -11.88 -10.04 24.83
C ILE A 80 -11.21 -10.25 26.19
N PRO A 81 -10.38 -11.30 26.37
CA PRO A 81 -9.69 -11.54 27.63
C PRO A 81 -8.86 -10.32 28.07
N ASN A 82 -9.01 -9.93 29.34
CA ASN A 82 -8.31 -8.84 29.99
C ASN A 82 -6.78 -8.97 29.80
N ARG A 83 -6.11 -7.84 29.54
CA ARG A 83 -4.67 -7.74 29.18
C ARG A 83 -3.79 -7.07 30.24
N GLY A 84 -4.35 -6.84 31.43
CA GLY A 84 -3.69 -6.20 32.57
C GLY A 84 -4.46 -4.98 33.08
N PRO A 85 -4.03 -4.43 34.23
CA PRO A 85 -4.76 -3.35 34.92
C PRO A 85 -4.60 -1.98 34.27
N TYR A 86 -3.81 -1.88 33.18
CA TYR A 86 -3.53 -0.63 32.45
C TYR A 86 -4.53 -0.45 31.29
N PRO A 87 -5.43 0.55 31.30
CA PRO A 87 -6.46 0.72 30.26
C PRO A 87 -5.90 0.94 28.85
N TYR A 88 -4.70 1.53 28.73
CA TYR A 88 -4.03 1.74 27.44
C TYR A 88 -3.51 0.45 26.78
N ASN A 89 -3.53 -0.70 27.48
CA ASN A 89 -3.23 -2.01 26.90
C ASN A 89 -4.47 -2.72 26.32
N GLN A 90 -5.63 -2.05 26.30
CA GLN A 90 -6.78 -2.51 25.51
C GLN A 90 -6.42 -2.56 24.01
N PRO A 91 -6.96 -3.53 23.25
CA PRO A 91 -6.68 -3.65 21.82
C PRO A 91 -7.11 -2.41 21.06
N LYS A 92 -6.30 -1.99 20.08
CA LYS A 92 -6.76 -1.08 19.03
C LYS A 92 -7.85 -1.78 18.23
N ARG A 93 -8.93 -1.07 17.88
CA ARG A 93 -10.08 -1.65 17.17
C ARG A 93 -10.28 -0.94 15.84
N ASN A 94 -10.62 -1.73 14.82
CA ASN A 94 -11.18 -1.26 13.57
C ASN A 94 -12.33 -0.25 13.82
N THR A 95 -12.35 0.81 13.02
CA THR A 95 -13.36 1.87 13.02
C THR A 95 -14.20 1.90 11.74
N ILE A 96 -13.88 1.06 10.75
CA ILE A 96 -14.54 1.01 9.45
C ILE A 96 -15.82 0.18 9.54
N GLN A 97 -16.94 0.80 9.13
CA GLN A 97 -18.20 0.11 8.90
C GLN A 97 -18.21 -0.47 7.48
N PHE A 98 -17.86 -1.75 7.36
CA PHE A 98 -17.73 -2.44 6.07
C PHE A 98 -19.10 -2.71 5.41
N THR A 99 -19.19 -2.61 4.07
CA THR A 99 -20.39 -3.05 3.33
C THR A 99 -20.56 -4.56 3.39
N HIS A 100 -21.77 -5.09 3.15
CA HIS A 100 -22.00 -6.54 3.04
C HIS A 100 -21.04 -7.22 2.03
N THR A 101 -20.66 -6.51 0.96
CA THR A 101 -19.77 -7.00 -0.09
C THR A 101 -18.30 -6.97 0.35
N GLN A 102 -17.89 -5.98 1.14
CA GLN A 102 -16.58 -5.99 1.83
C GLN A 102 -16.53 -7.10 2.88
N ILE A 103 -17.62 -7.36 3.61
CA ILE A 103 -17.72 -8.46 4.59
C ILE A 103 -17.63 -9.83 3.93
N GLU A 104 -18.25 -10.05 2.75
CA GLU A 104 -18.07 -11.30 2.00
C GLU A 104 -16.63 -11.47 1.53
N ALA A 105 -15.94 -10.40 1.11
CA ALA A 105 -14.51 -10.46 0.79
C ALA A 105 -13.65 -10.83 2.03
N ILE A 106 -13.97 -10.27 3.21
CA ILE A 106 -13.28 -10.58 4.48
C ILE A 106 -13.54 -12.04 4.89
N ARG A 107 -14.80 -12.48 4.87
CA ARG A 107 -15.24 -13.86 5.15
C ARG A 107 -14.55 -14.87 4.23
N ALA A 108 -14.53 -14.61 2.93
CA ALA A 108 -13.84 -15.45 1.96
C ALA A 108 -12.32 -15.45 2.21
N GLY A 109 -11.72 -14.30 2.54
CA GLY A 109 -10.31 -14.19 2.91
C GLY A 109 -9.92 -14.96 4.17
N MET A 110 -10.85 -15.15 5.12
CA MET A 110 -10.65 -15.96 6.33
C MET A 110 -10.78 -17.47 6.08
N GLN A 111 -11.43 -17.90 4.99
CA GLN A 111 -11.64 -19.32 4.66
C GLN A 111 -10.48 -19.93 3.86
N PRO A 112 -10.21 -21.25 3.97
CA PRO A 112 -9.27 -21.94 3.09
C PRO A 112 -9.70 -21.88 1.61
N GLY A 113 -8.73 -21.72 0.70
CA GLY A 113 -8.97 -21.69 -0.75
C GLY A 113 -8.42 -20.46 -1.47
N LEU A 114 -8.99 -20.17 -2.64
CA LEU A 114 -8.70 -19.02 -3.50
C LEU A 114 -9.80 -17.97 -3.34
N THR A 115 -9.42 -16.74 -2.98
CA THR A 115 -10.33 -15.59 -2.87
C THR A 115 -9.88 -14.50 -3.82
N MET A 116 -10.78 -14.03 -4.69
CA MET A 116 -10.51 -12.94 -5.62
C MET A 116 -11.44 -11.76 -5.36
N VAL A 117 -10.85 -10.59 -5.10
CA VAL A 117 -11.54 -9.34 -4.82
C VAL A 117 -11.25 -8.36 -5.96
N VAL A 118 -12.29 -7.99 -6.71
CA VAL A 118 -12.23 -6.91 -7.70
C VAL A 118 -12.56 -5.62 -6.97
N GLY A 119 -11.58 -4.75 -6.79
CA GLY A 119 -11.73 -3.52 -6.02
C GLY A 119 -11.57 -2.27 -6.88
N PRO A 120 -12.66 -1.59 -7.28
CA PRO A 120 -12.62 -0.35 -8.04
C PRO A 120 -11.86 0.81 -7.34
N PRO A 121 -11.71 1.98 -7.99
CA PRO A 121 -11.09 3.15 -7.39
C PRO A 121 -11.83 3.64 -6.12
N GLY A 122 -11.22 3.42 -4.95
CA GLY A 122 -11.70 3.93 -3.66
C GLY A 122 -12.65 3.06 -2.86
N THR A 123 -12.81 1.77 -3.18
CA THR A 123 -13.76 0.86 -2.51
C THR A 123 -13.18 0.15 -1.28
N GLY A 124 -12.20 0.73 -0.60
CA GLY A 124 -11.59 0.16 0.62
C GLY A 124 -10.81 -1.14 0.43
N LYS A 125 -10.11 -1.32 -0.71
CA LYS A 125 -9.26 -2.52 -0.97
C LYS A 125 -8.30 -2.81 0.17
N THR A 126 -7.55 -1.80 0.59
CA THR A 126 -6.51 -1.89 1.61
C THR A 126 -7.12 -2.11 3.00
N ASP A 127 -8.28 -1.53 3.27
CA ASP A 127 -9.06 -1.76 4.51
C ASP A 127 -9.56 -3.22 4.62
N VAL A 128 -10.11 -3.76 3.53
CA VAL A 128 -10.46 -5.20 3.42
C VAL A 128 -9.21 -6.08 3.58
N ALA A 129 -8.08 -5.69 2.99
CA ALA A 129 -6.83 -6.43 3.11
C ALA A 129 -6.34 -6.51 4.56
N VAL A 130 -6.29 -5.39 5.29
CA VAL A 130 -5.81 -5.38 6.67
C VAL A 130 -6.77 -6.07 7.64
N GLN A 131 -8.10 -6.03 7.41
CA GLN A 131 -9.04 -6.80 8.23
C GLN A 131 -8.91 -8.30 7.98
N ILE A 132 -8.68 -8.75 6.74
CA ILE A 132 -8.35 -10.15 6.44
C ILE A 132 -7.06 -10.57 7.19
N ILE A 133 -6.02 -9.72 7.16
CA ILE A 133 -4.75 -9.98 7.85
C ILE A 133 -4.94 -10.05 9.38
N SER A 134 -5.66 -9.09 9.97
CA SER A 134 -6.00 -9.06 11.40
C SER A 134 -6.80 -10.28 11.83
N ASN A 135 -7.86 -10.63 11.07
CA ASN A 135 -8.70 -11.76 11.40
C ASN A 135 -7.93 -13.09 11.27
N ILE A 136 -7.07 -13.25 10.26
CA ILE A 136 -6.18 -14.42 10.15
C ILE A 136 -5.19 -14.49 11.32
N TYR A 137 -4.56 -13.36 11.68
CA TYR A 137 -3.60 -13.26 12.78
C TYR A 137 -4.21 -13.65 14.14
N HIS A 138 -5.46 -13.28 14.39
CA HIS A 138 -6.20 -13.61 15.61
C HIS A 138 -6.77 -15.04 15.63
N ASN A 139 -7.38 -15.51 14.54
CA ASN A 139 -7.97 -16.86 14.48
C ASN A 139 -6.91 -17.96 14.36
N PHE A 140 -5.75 -17.67 13.76
CA PHE A 140 -4.72 -18.66 13.43
C PHE A 140 -3.32 -18.17 13.87
N PRO A 141 -3.09 -18.00 15.19
CA PRO A 141 -1.84 -17.45 15.73
C PRO A 141 -0.61 -18.33 15.49
N GLU A 142 -0.79 -19.56 14.99
CA GLU A 142 0.25 -20.51 14.56
C GLU A 142 0.62 -20.39 13.07
N GLN A 143 -0.18 -19.66 12.28
CA GLN A 143 0.02 -19.48 10.83
C GLN A 143 0.82 -18.22 10.53
N ARG A 144 1.47 -18.21 9.35
CA ARG A 144 2.21 -17.06 8.85
C ARG A 144 1.64 -16.58 7.51
N THR A 145 1.47 -15.27 7.36
CA THR A 145 0.89 -14.62 6.19
C THR A 145 1.97 -13.88 5.41
N LEU A 146 2.09 -14.22 4.12
CA LEU A 146 2.95 -13.55 3.15
C LEU A 146 2.11 -12.49 2.40
N ILE A 147 2.51 -11.23 2.50
CA ILE A 147 1.94 -10.12 1.73
C ILE A 147 2.83 -9.84 0.52
N VAL A 148 2.24 -9.75 -0.66
CA VAL A 148 2.94 -9.35 -1.90
C VAL A 148 2.21 -8.22 -2.61
N THR A 149 2.95 -7.19 -3.03
CA THR A 149 2.42 -6.06 -3.82
C THR A 149 3.23 -5.86 -5.09
N HIS A 150 2.70 -5.04 -6.01
CA HIS A 150 3.49 -4.48 -7.10
C HIS A 150 4.42 -3.36 -6.58
N SER A 151 3.86 -2.37 -5.90
CA SER A 151 4.59 -1.17 -5.45
C SER A 151 5.00 -1.18 -3.97
N ASN A 152 6.06 -0.41 -3.66
CA ASN A 152 6.40 -0.04 -2.28
C ASN A 152 5.34 0.87 -1.64
N GLN A 153 4.61 1.67 -2.43
CA GLN A 153 3.57 2.57 -1.91
C GLN A 153 2.40 1.78 -1.30
N ALA A 154 1.97 0.69 -1.94
CA ALA A 154 0.96 -0.22 -1.38
C ALA A 154 1.45 -0.89 -0.07
N LEU A 155 2.74 -1.22 0.06
CA LEU A 155 3.29 -1.71 1.33
C LEU A 155 3.19 -0.65 2.44
N ASN A 156 3.55 0.61 2.17
CA ASN A 156 3.44 1.69 3.15
C ASN A 156 1.99 1.83 3.66
N GLN A 157 1.02 1.86 2.74
CA GLN A 157 -0.41 2.00 3.05
C GLN A 157 -0.98 0.79 3.83
N LEU A 158 -0.49 -0.42 3.55
CA LEU A 158 -0.83 -1.61 4.33
C LEU A 158 -0.25 -1.55 5.75
N PHE A 159 1.03 -1.17 5.90
CA PHE A 159 1.67 -1.06 7.22
C PHE A 159 1.07 0.04 8.09
N GLU A 160 0.81 1.23 7.52
CA GLU A 160 0.11 2.34 8.17
C GLU A 160 -1.23 1.89 8.79
N LYS A 161 -2.05 1.18 8.02
CA LYS A 161 -3.34 0.66 8.49
C LYS A 161 -3.20 -0.52 9.45
N ILE A 162 -2.20 -1.38 9.28
CA ILE A 162 -1.87 -2.46 10.23
C ILE A 162 -1.47 -1.88 11.61
N MET A 163 -0.73 -0.76 11.64
CA MET A 163 -0.37 -0.07 12.89
C MET A 163 -1.57 0.49 13.64
N ALA A 164 -2.72 0.72 12.98
CA ALA A 164 -3.96 1.16 13.59
C ALA A 164 -4.79 0.01 14.21
N LEU A 165 -4.40 -1.25 13.99
CA LEU A 165 -5.11 -2.45 14.48
C LEU A 165 -4.33 -3.16 15.61
N ASP A 166 -4.93 -4.18 16.22
CA ASP A 166 -4.36 -4.96 17.33
C ASP A 166 -3.33 -6.01 16.86
N ILE A 167 -2.31 -5.57 16.12
CA ILE A 167 -1.24 -6.43 15.63
C ILE A 167 0.08 -6.01 16.31
N ASP A 168 0.71 -6.97 17.01
CA ASP A 168 1.94 -6.70 17.75
C ASP A 168 3.10 -6.50 16.77
N GLU A 169 3.76 -5.35 16.86
CA GLU A 169 4.74 -4.89 15.86
C GLU A 169 6.01 -5.74 15.77
N ARG A 170 6.24 -6.66 16.72
CA ARG A 170 7.30 -7.67 16.64
C ARG A 170 7.03 -8.73 15.57
N HIS A 171 5.75 -9.02 15.31
CA HIS A 171 5.31 -10.00 14.32
C HIS A 171 5.30 -9.46 12.89
N LEU A 172 5.63 -8.18 12.68
CA LEU A 172 5.65 -7.48 11.40
C LEU A 172 7.06 -7.45 10.82
N LEU A 173 7.21 -7.76 9.53
CA LEU A 173 8.50 -7.66 8.83
C LEU A 173 8.32 -7.27 7.36
N ARG A 174 9.03 -6.24 6.90
CA ARG A 174 9.13 -5.80 5.51
C ARG A 174 10.46 -6.25 4.90
N LEU A 175 10.43 -6.75 3.67
CA LEU A 175 11.63 -7.02 2.87
C LEU A 175 11.61 -6.17 1.58
N GLY A 176 12.73 -5.53 1.27
CA GLY A 176 12.91 -4.72 0.06
C GLY A 176 14.38 -4.66 -0.37
N HIS A 177 14.63 -3.98 -1.49
CA HIS A 177 15.94 -3.42 -1.81
C HIS A 177 15.73 -1.89 -1.82
N GLY A 178 16.55 -1.16 -1.05
CA GLY A 178 16.21 0.17 -0.54
C GLY A 178 15.45 0.06 0.79
N GLU A 179 16.19 0.07 1.90
CA GLU A 179 15.65 0.15 3.27
C GLU A 179 15.64 1.61 3.79
N GLU A 180 15.80 2.60 2.88
CA GLU A 180 16.26 3.96 3.19
C GLU A 180 15.16 5.04 3.13
N GLU A 181 14.21 4.98 2.19
CA GLU A 181 13.05 5.89 2.14
C GLU A 181 11.83 5.27 2.83
N LEU A 182 11.70 5.51 4.14
CA LEU A 182 10.67 4.89 4.97
C LEU A 182 9.63 5.89 5.48
N GLU A 183 8.66 6.20 4.62
CA GLU A 183 7.49 7.08 4.88
C GLU A 183 6.45 6.49 5.85
N THR A 184 6.87 5.78 6.90
CA THR A 184 5.99 5.26 7.96
C THR A 184 6.62 5.52 9.33
N GLU A 185 5.83 5.94 10.31
CA GLU A 185 6.24 6.32 11.69
C GLU A 185 7.23 5.34 12.36
N LYS A 186 7.23 4.05 11.98
CA LYS A 186 8.11 3.02 12.53
C LYS A 186 8.79 2.20 11.44
N ASP A 187 10.08 1.89 11.66
CA ASP A 187 10.86 1.06 10.73
C ASP A 187 10.54 -0.45 10.84
N PHE A 188 9.92 -0.98 9.79
CA PHE A 188 9.61 -2.41 9.59
C PHE A 188 10.64 -3.17 8.76
N SER A 189 11.74 -2.54 8.33
CA SER A 189 12.88 -3.17 7.67
C SER A 189 13.52 -4.28 8.52
N ARG A 190 14.48 -5.01 7.94
CA ARG A 190 15.25 -5.98 8.73
C ARG A 190 16.04 -5.31 9.85
N TYR A 191 16.56 -4.10 9.60
CA TYR A 191 17.36 -3.36 10.56
C TYR A 191 16.49 -2.79 11.69
N GLY A 192 15.41 -2.09 11.36
CA GLY A 192 14.47 -1.51 12.31
C GLY A 192 13.81 -2.54 13.22
N ARG A 193 13.41 -3.70 12.70
CA ARG A 193 12.85 -4.79 13.54
C ARG A 193 13.89 -5.43 14.45
N VAL A 194 15.16 -5.53 14.03
CA VAL A 194 16.24 -5.96 14.94
C VAL A 194 16.50 -4.91 16.03
N ASN A 195 16.52 -3.63 15.70
CA ASN A 195 16.70 -2.55 16.68
C ASN A 195 15.55 -2.48 17.68
N TYR A 196 14.29 -2.60 17.22
CA TYR A 196 13.10 -2.70 18.06
C TYR A 196 13.20 -3.87 19.05
N VAL A 197 13.57 -5.06 18.60
CA VAL A 197 13.76 -6.24 19.47
C VAL A 197 14.85 -6.01 20.51
N LEU A 198 15.97 -5.39 20.13
CA LEU A 198 17.07 -5.11 21.05
C LEU A 198 16.68 -4.07 22.13
N ALA A 199 16.03 -2.98 21.73
CA ALA A 199 15.55 -1.95 22.66
C ALA A 199 14.48 -2.52 23.59
N ARG A 200 13.44 -3.15 23.04
CA ARG A 200 12.32 -3.70 23.81
C ARG A 200 12.77 -4.83 24.75
N ARG A 201 13.80 -5.61 24.39
CA ARG A 201 14.42 -6.58 25.32
C ARG A 201 14.97 -5.91 26.57
N ILE A 202 15.63 -4.75 26.47
CA ILE A 202 16.18 -4.04 27.64
C ILE A 202 15.06 -3.55 28.55
N GLU A 203 14.02 -2.92 27.99
CA GLU A 203 12.84 -2.48 28.73
C GLU A 203 12.16 -3.63 29.50
N LEU A 204 11.96 -4.77 28.83
CA LEU A 204 11.32 -5.94 29.44
C LEU A 204 12.20 -6.59 30.53
N LEU A 205 13.53 -6.56 30.39
CA LEU A 205 14.44 -7.08 31.43
C LEU A 205 14.47 -6.19 32.69
N GLU A 206 14.32 -4.87 32.56
CA GLU A 206 14.16 -4.01 33.73
C GLU A 206 12.78 -4.21 34.39
N GLU A 207 11.72 -4.50 33.64
CA GLU A 207 10.44 -4.92 34.22
C GLU A 207 10.54 -6.24 35.00
N VAL A 208 11.35 -7.20 34.55
CA VAL A 208 11.68 -8.40 35.36
C VAL A 208 12.48 -8.03 36.61
N LYS A 209 13.41 -7.07 36.52
CA LYS A 209 14.16 -6.55 37.68
C LYS A 209 13.25 -5.82 38.68
N ARG A 210 12.23 -5.11 38.20
CA ARG A 210 11.19 -4.48 39.02
C ARG A 210 10.31 -5.53 39.69
N LEU A 211 9.87 -6.56 38.95
CA LEU A 211 9.10 -7.68 39.47
C LEU A 211 9.85 -8.47 40.56
N GLN A 212 11.15 -8.71 40.37
CA GLN A 212 12.02 -9.31 41.41
C GLN A 212 11.97 -8.51 42.72
N LYS A 213 12.19 -7.20 42.65
CA LYS A 213 12.19 -6.30 43.82
C LYS A 213 10.84 -6.33 44.55
N SER A 214 9.73 -6.20 43.81
CA SER A 214 8.35 -6.26 44.34
C SER A 214 7.89 -7.64 44.84
N LEU A 215 8.73 -8.68 44.71
CA LEU A 215 8.50 -10.02 45.27
C LEU A 215 9.47 -10.35 46.42
N GLY A 216 10.26 -9.39 46.87
CA GLY A 216 11.24 -9.55 47.95
C GLY A 216 12.39 -10.50 47.63
N VAL A 217 12.62 -10.84 46.35
CA VAL A 217 13.61 -11.84 45.95
C VAL A 217 15.01 -11.21 45.93
N PRO A 218 15.99 -11.69 46.74
CA PRO A 218 17.30 -11.06 46.83
C PRO A 218 18.17 -11.28 45.56
N GLY A 219 19.09 -10.35 45.31
CA GLY A 219 20.15 -10.48 44.29
C GLY A 219 20.24 -9.28 43.35
N ASP A 220 21.43 -8.69 43.22
CA ASP A 220 21.60 -7.43 42.48
C ASP A 220 21.86 -7.59 40.98
N ALA A 221 22.26 -8.78 40.52
CA ALA A 221 22.53 -9.08 39.12
C ALA A 221 21.35 -8.75 38.19
N SER A 222 21.62 -8.17 37.01
CA SER A 222 20.63 -7.94 35.96
C SER A 222 20.21 -9.25 35.29
N TYR A 223 18.99 -9.29 34.76
CA TYR A 223 18.47 -10.46 34.04
C TYR A 223 18.99 -10.55 32.60
N THR A 224 19.06 -11.78 32.08
CA THR A 224 19.08 -12.11 30.65
C THR A 224 17.75 -12.75 30.28
N CYS A 225 17.47 -12.98 28.99
CA CYS A 225 16.26 -13.69 28.59
C CYS A 225 16.15 -15.08 29.25
N GLU A 226 17.28 -15.78 29.39
CA GLU A 226 17.37 -17.08 30.07
C GLU A 226 17.12 -17.01 31.58
N THR A 227 17.76 -16.08 32.31
CA THR A 227 17.52 -15.99 33.76
C THR A 227 16.14 -15.41 34.08
N ALA A 228 15.55 -14.63 33.17
CA ALA A 228 14.14 -14.26 33.21
C ALA A 228 13.23 -15.48 32.99
N GLY A 229 13.54 -16.37 32.05
CA GLY A 229 12.82 -17.64 31.84
C GLY A 229 12.83 -18.53 33.09
N TYR A 230 13.98 -18.70 33.74
CA TYR A 230 14.06 -19.41 35.03
C TYR A 230 13.26 -18.68 36.13
N PHE A 231 13.36 -17.35 36.23
CA PHE A 231 12.60 -16.56 37.21
C PHE A 231 11.08 -16.71 37.01
N PHE A 232 10.59 -16.74 35.77
CA PHE A 232 9.17 -16.98 35.48
C PHE A 232 8.69 -18.32 36.03
N LEU A 233 9.42 -19.41 35.76
CA LEU A 233 9.05 -20.74 36.23
C LEU A 233 9.16 -20.89 37.75
N TYR A 234 10.26 -20.44 38.36
CA TYR A 234 10.51 -20.67 39.79
C TYR A 234 9.84 -19.66 40.73
N GLN A 235 9.59 -18.40 40.30
CA GLN A 235 9.07 -17.34 41.17
C GLN A 235 7.67 -16.84 40.78
N VAL A 236 7.32 -16.81 39.50
CA VAL A 236 6.04 -16.25 39.03
C VAL A 236 4.96 -17.33 38.91
N MET A 237 5.25 -18.43 38.21
CA MET A 237 4.33 -19.55 38.04
C MET A 237 3.96 -20.20 39.37
N SER A 238 4.96 -20.46 40.24
CA SER A 238 4.75 -21.02 41.59
C SER A 238 3.76 -20.20 42.43
N ARG A 239 3.98 -18.87 42.54
CA ARG A 239 3.06 -17.95 43.23
C ARG A 239 1.67 -17.90 42.59
N TRP A 240 1.59 -17.99 41.26
CA TRP A 240 0.31 -17.99 40.54
C TRP A 240 -0.48 -19.28 40.74
N GLU A 241 0.18 -20.44 40.72
CA GLU A 241 -0.43 -21.75 40.98
C GLU A 241 -0.89 -21.86 42.44
N GLU A 242 -0.08 -21.38 43.39
CA GLU A 242 -0.48 -21.23 44.79
C GLU A 242 -1.70 -20.32 44.98
N TYR A 243 -1.73 -19.17 44.28
CA TYR A 243 -2.85 -18.23 44.30
C TYR A 243 -4.12 -18.89 43.77
N ILE A 244 -4.07 -19.43 42.55
CA ILE A 244 -5.20 -20.12 41.90
C ILE A 244 -5.71 -21.29 42.74
N SER A 245 -4.82 -22.05 43.40
CA SER A 245 -5.21 -23.10 44.35
C SER A 245 -6.02 -22.56 45.53
N LYS A 246 -5.65 -21.39 46.09
CA LYS A 246 -6.37 -20.75 47.21
C LYS A 246 -7.73 -20.16 46.79
N VAL A 247 -7.80 -19.54 45.61
CA VAL A 247 -8.99 -18.73 45.20
C VAL A 247 -9.98 -19.46 44.28
N LYS A 248 -9.54 -20.41 43.44
CA LYS A 248 -10.45 -21.17 42.56
C LYS A 248 -10.85 -22.55 43.11
N ASN A 249 -10.07 -23.14 44.03
CA ASN A 249 -10.21 -24.56 44.39
C ASN A 249 -10.81 -24.79 45.79
N LYS A 250 -12.01 -24.23 46.03
CA LYS A 250 -12.82 -24.49 47.24
C LYS A 250 -14.07 -25.28 46.89
N GLY A 251 -14.14 -26.53 47.33
CA GLY A 251 -15.33 -27.36 47.18
C GLY A 251 -16.50 -26.82 48.02
N SER A 252 -17.70 -26.79 47.43
CA SER A 252 -19.00 -26.53 48.09
C SER A 252 -19.15 -25.23 48.90
N THR A 253 -18.22 -24.28 48.80
CA THR A 253 -18.32 -22.94 49.40
C THR A 253 -18.18 -21.87 48.33
N LEU A 254 -19.01 -20.83 48.40
CA LEU A 254 -18.89 -19.67 47.52
C LEU A 254 -17.54 -18.97 47.78
N PRO A 255 -16.74 -18.66 46.75
CA PRO A 255 -15.49 -17.92 46.93
C PRO A 255 -15.79 -16.46 47.28
N ASP A 256 -15.03 -15.89 48.21
CA ASP A 256 -15.21 -14.50 48.65
C ASP A 256 -14.44 -13.53 47.73
N VAL A 257 -15.06 -12.39 47.43
CA VAL A 257 -14.44 -11.30 46.64
C VAL A 257 -13.21 -10.74 47.33
N THR A 258 -13.20 -10.71 48.67
CA THR A 258 -12.06 -10.21 49.45
C THR A 258 -10.82 -11.06 49.23
N GLU A 259 -10.97 -12.39 49.20
CA GLU A 259 -9.85 -13.34 49.03
C GLU A 259 -9.12 -13.19 47.69
N VAL A 260 -9.86 -12.85 46.61
CA VAL A 260 -9.29 -12.60 45.28
C VAL A 260 -8.23 -11.49 45.35
N SER A 261 -8.51 -10.42 46.09
CA SER A 261 -7.58 -9.33 46.33
C SER A 261 -6.54 -9.69 47.41
N THR A 262 -6.96 -10.20 48.58
CA THR A 262 -6.08 -10.47 49.73
C THR A 262 -4.94 -11.44 49.40
N PHE A 263 -5.16 -12.46 48.57
CA PHE A 263 -4.12 -13.42 48.19
C PHE A 263 -3.36 -13.09 46.90
N PHE A 264 -3.71 -12.01 46.19
CA PHE A 264 -3.10 -11.69 44.89
C PHE A 264 -1.60 -11.40 45.01
N PRO A 265 -0.71 -12.17 44.36
CA PRO A 265 0.72 -12.17 44.68
C PRO A 265 1.53 -11.03 44.02
N PHE A 266 0.91 -10.12 43.26
CA PHE A 266 1.61 -9.11 42.44
C PHE A 266 1.19 -7.66 42.73
N HIS A 267 0.62 -7.36 43.91
CA HIS A 267 0.17 -5.99 44.27
C HIS A 267 1.25 -4.93 44.09
N GLU A 268 2.43 -5.12 44.68
CA GLU A 268 3.53 -4.14 44.59
C GLU A 268 4.01 -3.94 43.14
N TYR A 269 4.02 -5.00 42.32
CA TYR A 269 4.39 -4.91 40.90
C TYR A 269 3.41 -4.08 40.08
N PHE A 270 2.13 -4.02 40.48
CA PHE A 270 1.09 -3.22 39.86
C PHE A 270 0.72 -1.96 40.67
N ALA A 271 1.51 -1.55 41.65
CA ALA A 271 1.28 -0.32 42.41
C ALA A 271 1.24 0.93 41.51
N ASN A 272 1.97 0.90 40.40
CA ASN A 272 2.01 1.92 39.35
C ASN A 272 0.85 1.84 38.32
N ALA A 273 -0.09 0.90 38.48
CA ALA A 273 -1.33 0.86 37.71
C ALA A 273 -2.44 1.72 38.36
N PRO A 274 -3.51 2.10 37.64
CA PRO A 274 -4.62 2.87 38.20
C PRO A 274 -5.30 2.14 39.37
N GLN A 275 -5.29 2.78 40.55
CA GLN A 275 -5.83 2.19 41.79
C GLN A 275 -7.30 2.56 42.04
N PRO A 276 -8.06 1.71 42.74
CA PRO A 276 -7.71 0.34 43.14
C PRO A 276 -7.77 -0.61 41.92
N ILE A 277 -6.89 -1.61 41.87
CA ILE A 277 -6.92 -2.64 40.81
C ILE A 277 -8.27 -3.39 40.83
N PHE A 278 -8.53 -4.09 41.94
CA PHE A 278 -9.77 -4.82 42.21
C PHE A 278 -10.90 -3.89 42.63
N LYS A 279 -12.15 -4.27 42.33
CA LYS A 279 -13.35 -3.44 42.52
C LYS A 279 -14.23 -3.90 43.68
N GLY A 280 -14.08 -5.15 44.14
CA GLY A 280 -14.86 -5.72 45.24
C GLY A 280 -16.34 -5.92 44.92
N ARG A 281 -16.72 -5.99 43.64
CA ARG A 281 -18.12 -6.03 43.19
C ARG A 281 -18.65 -7.45 42.94
N SER A 282 -17.85 -8.29 42.30
CA SER A 282 -18.16 -9.67 41.95
C SER A 282 -16.85 -10.45 41.90
N TYR A 283 -16.93 -11.74 42.27
CA TYR A 283 -15.78 -12.63 42.24
C TYR A 283 -15.29 -12.84 40.81
N GLU A 284 -16.21 -12.94 39.86
CA GLU A 284 -15.97 -13.15 38.44
C GLU A 284 -15.23 -11.95 37.82
N GLU A 285 -15.62 -10.71 38.16
CA GLU A 285 -14.93 -9.50 37.71
C GLU A 285 -13.51 -9.44 38.25
N ASP A 286 -13.33 -9.55 39.57
CA ASP A 286 -12.00 -9.43 40.18
C ASP A 286 -11.08 -10.61 39.81
N MET A 287 -11.63 -11.80 39.55
CA MET A 287 -10.88 -12.96 39.04
C MET A 287 -10.39 -12.73 37.60
N GLU A 288 -11.21 -12.15 36.72
CA GLU A 288 -10.80 -11.81 35.35
C GLU A 288 -9.80 -10.64 35.33
N ILE A 289 -9.88 -9.71 36.29
CA ILE A 289 -8.83 -8.71 36.53
C ILE A 289 -7.52 -9.38 36.98
N ALA A 290 -7.58 -10.31 37.94
CA ALA A 290 -6.40 -11.05 38.40
C ALA A 290 -5.74 -11.87 37.28
N GLU A 291 -6.55 -12.57 36.47
CA GLU A 291 -6.05 -13.26 35.28
C GLU A 291 -5.46 -12.29 34.26
N GLY A 292 -6.09 -11.14 34.02
CA GLY A 292 -5.54 -10.09 33.15
C GLY A 292 -4.17 -9.60 33.60
N CYS A 293 -4.00 -9.36 34.90
CA CYS A 293 -2.71 -9.05 35.51
C CYS A 293 -1.67 -10.16 35.28
N PHE A 294 -2.04 -11.43 35.45
CA PHE A 294 -1.13 -12.55 35.14
C PHE A 294 -0.81 -12.67 33.64
N ARG A 295 -1.79 -12.46 32.75
CA ARG A 295 -1.59 -12.46 31.29
C ARG A 295 -0.65 -11.33 30.85
N HIS A 296 -0.70 -10.18 31.52
CA HIS A 296 0.26 -9.08 31.33
C HIS A 296 1.70 -9.51 31.66
N ILE A 297 1.93 -10.07 32.86
CA ILE A 297 3.24 -10.58 33.27
C ILE A 297 3.70 -11.70 32.32
N LYS A 298 2.83 -12.64 31.97
CA LYS A 298 3.12 -13.73 31.04
C LYS A 298 3.52 -13.21 29.65
N LYS A 299 2.94 -12.09 29.16
CA LYS A 299 3.36 -11.47 27.89
C LYS A 299 4.82 -11.02 27.95
N ILE A 300 5.27 -10.40 29.04
CA ILE A 300 6.66 -9.95 29.23
C ILE A 300 7.63 -11.12 29.06
N PHE A 301 7.41 -12.24 29.76
CA PHE A 301 8.28 -13.41 29.67
C PHE A 301 8.17 -14.16 28.33
N THR A 302 6.99 -14.17 27.70
CA THR A 302 6.83 -14.73 26.34
C THR A 302 7.69 -13.96 25.34
N GLN A 303 7.65 -12.61 25.39
CA GLN A 303 8.48 -11.76 24.54
C GLN A 303 9.98 -11.91 24.85
N LEU A 304 10.37 -12.11 26.11
CA LEU A 304 11.78 -12.34 26.45
C LEU A 304 12.30 -13.68 25.93
N GLU A 305 11.50 -14.75 25.93
CA GLU A 305 11.87 -16.05 25.34
C GLU A 305 12.00 -15.96 23.81
N GLU A 306 11.05 -15.30 23.14
CA GLU A 306 11.15 -14.97 21.71
C GLU A 306 12.43 -14.16 21.40
N PHE A 307 12.78 -13.21 22.28
CA PHE A 307 13.96 -12.36 22.11
C PHE A 307 15.28 -13.03 22.54
N ARG A 308 15.28 -14.22 23.18
CA ARG A 308 16.50 -14.97 23.56
C ARG A 308 17.40 -15.24 22.36
N ALA A 309 16.83 -15.41 21.17
CA ALA A 309 17.60 -15.56 19.92
C ALA A 309 18.51 -14.36 19.61
N SER A 310 18.18 -13.15 20.09
CA SER A 310 19.04 -11.96 19.93
C SER A 310 20.30 -11.99 20.80
N GLU A 311 20.29 -12.74 21.90
CA GLU A 311 21.47 -13.00 22.75
C GLU A 311 22.39 -14.05 22.11
N LEU A 312 21.79 -15.10 21.53
CA LEU A 312 22.49 -16.21 20.90
C LEU A 312 23.11 -15.84 19.54
N LEU A 313 22.45 -14.97 18.77
CA LEU A 313 22.88 -14.56 17.43
C LEU A 313 23.52 -13.17 17.50
N ARG A 314 24.85 -13.10 17.28
CA ARG A 314 25.62 -11.86 17.41
C ARG A 314 25.55 -10.94 16.18
N SER A 315 25.37 -11.48 14.97
CA SER A 315 25.30 -10.67 13.74
C SER A 315 23.88 -10.14 13.48
N GLY A 316 23.76 -8.89 13.00
CA GLY A 316 22.46 -8.33 12.61
C GLY A 316 21.79 -9.11 11.47
N LEU A 317 22.60 -9.66 10.57
CA LEU A 317 22.14 -10.50 9.46
C LEU A 317 21.49 -11.79 9.97
N ASP A 318 22.09 -12.49 10.93
CA ASP A 318 21.52 -13.72 11.49
C ASP A 318 20.33 -13.46 12.40
N ARG A 319 20.33 -12.35 13.15
CA ARG A 319 19.13 -11.85 13.86
C ARG A 319 17.98 -11.65 12.86
N SER A 320 18.22 -11.01 11.72
CA SER A 320 17.19 -10.81 10.69
C SER A 320 16.69 -12.13 10.05
N LYS A 321 17.57 -13.15 9.90
CA LYS A 321 17.16 -14.50 9.49
C LYS A 321 16.21 -15.13 10.51
N TYR A 322 16.50 -15.01 11.81
CA TYR A 322 15.63 -15.53 12.86
C TYR A 322 14.25 -14.88 12.80
N LEU A 323 14.17 -13.54 12.71
CA LEU A 323 12.89 -12.84 12.57
C LEU A 323 12.10 -13.31 11.34
N LEU A 324 12.79 -13.49 10.21
CA LEU A 324 12.19 -13.93 8.95
C LEU A 324 11.71 -15.39 8.95
N VAL A 325 12.37 -16.29 9.69
CA VAL A 325 12.07 -17.74 9.70
C VAL A 325 11.18 -18.15 10.90
N LYS A 326 11.19 -17.39 12.00
CA LYS A 326 10.48 -17.72 13.24
C LYS A 326 9.51 -16.64 13.71
N GLU A 327 10.01 -15.47 14.10
CA GLU A 327 9.22 -14.47 14.86
C GLU A 327 8.08 -13.84 14.06
N ALA A 328 8.37 -13.35 12.85
CA ALA A 328 7.39 -12.60 12.08
C ALA A 328 6.21 -13.51 11.71
N LYS A 329 4.97 -13.05 11.94
CA LYS A 329 3.74 -13.72 11.48
C LYS A 329 3.19 -13.09 10.22
N ILE A 330 3.54 -11.84 9.95
CA ILE A 330 3.17 -11.10 8.75
C ILE A 330 4.47 -10.62 8.08
N ILE A 331 4.77 -11.15 6.90
CA ILE A 331 5.98 -10.85 6.13
C ILE A 331 5.56 -10.24 4.80
N ALA A 332 6.01 -9.02 4.50
CA ALA A 332 5.59 -8.28 3.32
C ALA A 332 6.76 -7.93 2.40
N MET A 333 6.58 -8.05 1.08
CA MET A 333 7.59 -7.70 0.07
C MET A 333 6.95 -7.37 -1.29
N THR A 334 7.69 -6.73 -2.20
CA THR A 334 7.22 -6.58 -3.59
C THR A 334 7.39 -7.87 -4.39
N CYS A 335 6.60 -8.06 -5.46
CA CYS A 335 6.70 -9.22 -6.35
C CYS A 335 8.10 -9.36 -6.98
N THR A 336 8.74 -8.24 -7.33
CA THR A 336 10.13 -8.20 -7.82
C THR A 336 11.14 -8.64 -6.74
N HIS A 337 10.96 -8.25 -5.47
CA HIS A 337 11.83 -8.73 -4.39
C HIS A 337 11.61 -10.24 -4.12
N ALA A 338 10.36 -10.72 -4.18
CA ALA A 338 10.04 -12.15 -4.09
C ALA A 338 10.73 -12.97 -5.20
N ALA A 339 10.75 -12.47 -6.44
CA ALA A 339 11.46 -13.09 -7.55
C ALA A 339 12.98 -13.13 -7.33
N LEU A 340 13.59 -12.00 -6.97
CA LEU A 340 15.04 -11.91 -6.73
C LEU A 340 15.49 -12.75 -5.54
N LYS A 341 14.67 -12.87 -4.48
CA LYS A 341 15.04 -13.55 -3.22
C LYS A 341 14.45 -14.94 -3.03
N ARG A 342 13.74 -15.50 -4.02
CA ARG A 342 13.17 -16.86 -3.96
C ARG A 342 14.20 -17.91 -3.54
N HIS A 343 15.38 -17.95 -4.17
CA HIS A 343 16.42 -18.92 -3.85
C HIS A 343 16.87 -18.82 -2.38
N ASP A 344 17.14 -17.59 -1.92
CA ASP A 344 17.62 -17.32 -0.56
C ASP A 344 16.56 -17.69 0.48
N LEU A 345 15.28 -17.35 0.23
CA LEU A 345 14.15 -17.70 1.10
C LEU A 345 13.96 -19.22 1.22
N VAL A 346 13.99 -19.93 0.09
CA VAL A 346 13.88 -21.41 0.06
C VAL A 346 15.06 -22.07 0.78
N LYS A 347 16.28 -21.55 0.60
CA LYS A 347 17.49 -22.03 1.29
C LYS A 347 17.49 -21.75 2.79
N LEU A 348 16.88 -20.64 3.22
CA LEU A 348 16.65 -20.32 4.64
C LEU A 348 15.54 -21.15 5.29
N GLY A 349 14.81 -21.98 4.52
CA GLY A 349 13.68 -22.74 5.04
C GLY A 349 12.47 -21.87 5.40
N PHE A 350 12.28 -20.75 4.71
CA PHE A 350 11.12 -19.88 4.87
C PHE A 350 9.81 -20.65 4.69
N LYS A 351 8.80 -20.33 5.50
CA LYS A 351 7.49 -21.02 5.57
C LYS A 351 6.37 -20.02 5.81
N TYR A 352 5.22 -20.27 5.16
CA TYR A 352 4.00 -19.46 5.25
C TYR A 352 2.77 -20.26 4.82
N ASP A 353 1.61 -19.91 5.38
CA ASP A 353 0.36 -20.66 5.25
C ASP A 353 -0.68 -19.90 4.41
N ASN A 354 -0.59 -18.57 4.40
CA ASN A 354 -1.52 -17.70 3.69
C ASN A 354 -0.73 -16.74 2.80
N ILE A 355 -1.23 -16.46 1.59
CA ILE A 355 -0.75 -15.34 0.77
C ILE A 355 -1.89 -14.33 0.62
N LEU A 356 -1.60 -13.05 0.83
CA LEU A 356 -2.43 -11.94 0.34
C LEU A 356 -1.64 -11.14 -0.71
N MET A 357 -2.30 -10.81 -1.82
CA MET A 357 -1.75 -9.94 -2.85
C MET A 357 -2.62 -8.69 -3.01
N GLU A 358 -2.02 -7.51 -2.95
CA GLU A 358 -2.65 -6.26 -3.42
C GLU A 358 -2.01 -5.81 -4.74
N GLU A 359 -2.72 -4.99 -5.50
CA GLU A 359 -2.34 -4.58 -6.87
C GLU A 359 -2.25 -5.77 -7.85
N ALA A 360 -2.91 -6.90 -7.57
CA ALA A 360 -2.73 -8.18 -8.29
C ALA A 360 -3.00 -8.11 -9.82
N ALA A 361 -3.70 -7.08 -10.30
CA ALA A 361 -3.90 -6.83 -11.73
C ALA A 361 -2.69 -6.17 -12.44
N GLN A 362 -1.80 -5.50 -11.69
CA GLN A 362 -0.55 -4.88 -12.17
C GLN A 362 0.67 -5.82 -12.12
N ILE A 363 0.55 -7.00 -11.50
CA ILE A 363 1.65 -7.97 -11.37
C ILE A 363 1.67 -8.89 -12.60
N LEU A 364 2.84 -9.14 -13.19
CA LEU A 364 3.00 -10.08 -14.31
C LEU A 364 2.59 -11.51 -13.92
N GLU A 365 2.08 -12.28 -14.88
CA GLU A 365 1.66 -13.70 -14.67
C GLU A 365 2.71 -14.52 -13.89
N ILE A 366 3.98 -14.47 -14.33
CA ILE A 366 5.08 -15.20 -13.70
C ILE A 366 5.47 -14.64 -12.32
N GLU A 367 5.41 -13.32 -12.13
CA GLU A 367 5.68 -12.68 -10.83
C GLU A 367 4.53 -12.89 -9.84
N THR A 368 3.33 -13.23 -10.32
CA THR A 368 2.21 -13.68 -9.48
C THR A 368 2.36 -15.15 -9.09
N PHE A 369 2.94 -15.98 -9.97
CA PHE A 369 3.17 -17.41 -9.70
C PHE A 369 4.35 -17.67 -8.75
N ILE A 370 5.44 -16.92 -8.87
CA ILE A 370 6.66 -17.06 -8.06
C ILE A 370 6.39 -17.06 -6.53
N PRO A 371 5.58 -16.14 -5.95
CA PRO A 371 5.20 -16.13 -4.54
C PRO A 371 4.55 -17.41 -4.01
N LEU A 372 3.96 -18.25 -4.87
CA LEU A 372 3.38 -19.53 -4.46
C LEU A 372 4.46 -20.55 -4.02
N LEU A 373 5.72 -20.33 -4.42
CA LEU A 373 6.82 -21.30 -4.32
C LEU A 373 8.08 -20.71 -3.63
N LEU A 374 7.92 -19.81 -2.65
CA LEU A 374 9.03 -19.27 -1.82
C LEU A 374 9.38 -20.19 -0.63
N GLN A 375 8.71 -21.32 -0.49
CA GLN A 375 8.94 -22.35 0.53
C GLN A 375 9.07 -23.73 -0.10
N ASN A 376 9.69 -24.66 0.62
CA ASN A 376 9.70 -26.08 0.25
C ASN A 376 8.34 -26.74 0.57
N PRO A 377 7.96 -27.81 -0.16
CA PRO A 377 6.83 -28.66 0.22
C PRO A 377 6.96 -29.20 1.64
N GLN A 378 5.82 -29.47 2.28
CA GLN A 378 5.74 -30.26 3.51
C GLN A 378 5.00 -31.56 3.22
N ASP A 379 5.58 -32.69 3.62
CA ASP A 379 4.94 -34.02 3.60
C ASP A 379 4.37 -34.41 2.21
N GLY A 380 5.02 -33.91 1.14
CA GLY A 380 4.63 -34.10 -0.26
C GLY A 380 3.72 -33.00 -0.85
N PHE A 381 3.17 -32.11 -0.03
CA PHE A 381 2.16 -31.13 -0.43
C PHE A 381 2.62 -29.66 -0.20
N SER A 382 1.87 -28.71 -0.74
CA SER A 382 2.06 -27.29 -0.40
C SER A 382 1.48 -26.98 0.98
N ARG A 383 2.18 -26.17 1.77
CA ARG A 383 1.66 -25.61 3.04
C ARG A 383 0.51 -24.61 2.82
N LEU A 384 0.39 -24.04 1.62
CA LEU A 384 -0.50 -22.93 1.32
C LEU A 384 -1.98 -23.30 1.53
N LYS A 385 -2.60 -22.71 2.56
CA LYS A 385 -4.01 -22.87 2.94
C LYS A 385 -4.91 -21.84 2.26
N ARG A 386 -4.41 -20.62 2.01
CA ARG A 386 -5.16 -19.49 1.45
C ARG A 386 -4.36 -18.70 0.44
N TRP A 387 -5.02 -18.28 -0.64
CA TRP A 387 -4.51 -17.32 -1.60
C TRP A 387 -5.57 -16.25 -1.86
N ILE A 388 -5.35 -15.06 -1.32
CA ILE A 388 -6.20 -13.88 -1.50
C ILE A 388 -5.54 -12.99 -2.56
N MET A 389 -6.25 -12.62 -3.62
CA MET A 389 -5.81 -11.63 -4.59
C MET A 389 -6.81 -10.48 -4.67
N ILE A 390 -6.30 -9.27 -4.45
CA ILE A 390 -7.05 -8.02 -4.46
C ILE A 390 -6.48 -7.16 -5.58
N GLY A 391 -7.32 -6.80 -6.55
CA GLY A 391 -6.86 -6.12 -7.77
C GLY A 391 -8.00 -5.47 -8.54
N ASP A 392 -7.65 -4.87 -9.68
CA ASP A 392 -8.63 -4.26 -10.58
C ASP A 392 -8.18 -4.40 -12.03
N HIS A 393 -8.82 -5.32 -12.75
CA HIS A 393 -8.55 -5.62 -14.15
C HIS A 393 -9.23 -4.61 -15.12
N HIS A 394 -9.97 -3.63 -14.59
CA HIS A 394 -10.47 -2.47 -15.33
C HIS A 394 -9.57 -1.23 -15.16
N GLN A 395 -8.54 -1.30 -14.31
CA GLN A 395 -7.42 -0.34 -14.27
C GLN A 395 -6.21 -0.89 -15.04
N LEU A 396 -5.12 -0.11 -15.08
CA LEU A 396 -3.96 -0.37 -15.94
C LEU A 396 -3.25 -1.71 -15.63
N PRO A 397 -2.73 -2.39 -16.66
CA PRO A 397 -2.01 -3.67 -16.58
C PRO A 397 -0.52 -3.49 -16.18
N PRO A 398 0.27 -4.57 -16.00
CA PRO A 398 1.72 -4.51 -15.85
C PRO A 398 2.40 -3.81 -17.05
N VAL A 399 3.46 -3.05 -16.80
CA VAL A 399 4.11 -2.23 -17.83
C VAL A 399 5.09 -3.05 -18.69
N ILE A 400 4.69 -3.40 -19.91
CA ILE A 400 5.56 -4.06 -20.89
C ILE A 400 6.38 -3.01 -21.66
N LYS A 401 7.70 -2.98 -21.45
CA LYS A 401 8.62 -1.99 -22.07
C LYS A 401 8.57 -1.98 -23.60
N ASN A 402 8.39 -3.13 -24.25
CA ASN A 402 8.26 -3.25 -25.70
C ASN A 402 6.87 -3.77 -26.06
N MET A 403 6.01 -2.86 -26.54
CA MET A 403 4.60 -3.14 -26.88
C MET A 403 4.39 -4.20 -27.97
N ALA A 404 5.44 -4.63 -28.70
CA ALA A 404 5.35 -5.76 -29.63
C ALA A 404 5.00 -7.08 -28.90
N PHE A 405 5.60 -7.35 -27.74
CA PHE A 405 5.28 -8.52 -26.91
C PHE A 405 3.85 -8.46 -26.37
N GLN A 406 3.31 -7.25 -26.14
CA GLN A 406 1.91 -7.12 -25.78
C GLN A 406 0.99 -7.38 -27.00
N LYS A 407 1.25 -6.76 -28.15
CA LYS A 407 0.40 -6.93 -29.34
C LYS A 407 0.39 -8.37 -29.86
N TYR A 408 1.51 -9.10 -29.78
CA TYR A 408 1.62 -10.46 -30.31
C TYR A 408 1.33 -11.55 -29.27
N SER A 409 1.87 -11.42 -28.05
CA SER A 409 1.83 -12.49 -27.03
C SER A 409 0.91 -12.19 -25.84
N ASN A 410 0.24 -11.03 -25.82
CA ASN A 410 -0.58 -10.55 -24.69
C ASN A 410 0.16 -10.56 -23.33
N MET A 411 1.46 -10.24 -23.34
CA MET A 411 2.36 -10.34 -22.18
C MET A 411 1.96 -9.46 -20.97
N GLU A 412 1.14 -8.42 -21.17
CA GLU A 412 0.56 -7.63 -20.06
C GLU A 412 -0.55 -8.36 -19.30
N GLN A 413 -0.95 -9.56 -19.71
CA GLN A 413 -1.98 -10.30 -18.98
C GLN A 413 -1.45 -10.77 -17.62
N SER A 414 -1.93 -10.11 -16.56
CA SER A 414 -1.75 -10.55 -15.18
C SER A 414 -2.56 -11.82 -14.89
N LEU A 415 -2.05 -12.65 -13.97
CA LEU A 415 -2.72 -13.89 -13.55
C LEU A 415 -4.12 -13.62 -13.00
N PHE A 416 -4.28 -12.53 -12.25
CA PHE A 416 -5.58 -12.03 -11.79
C PHE A 416 -6.55 -11.82 -12.97
N THR A 417 -6.13 -11.07 -14.00
CA THR A 417 -6.94 -10.83 -15.21
C THR A 417 -7.25 -12.13 -15.97
N ARG A 418 -6.31 -13.09 -15.98
CA ARG A 418 -6.54 -14.43 -16.55
C ARG A 418 -7.58 -15.23 -15.76
N PHE A 419 -7.53 -15.23 -14.43
CA PHE A 419 -8.50 -15.95 -13.60
C PHE A 419 -9.92 -15.38 -13.74
N VAL A 420 -10.08 -14.06 -13.81
CA VAL A 420 -11.40 -13.46 -14.11
C VAL A 420 -11.92 -13.91 -15.49
N ARG A 421 -11.06 -13.90 -16.52
CA ARG A 421 -11.42 -14.39 -17.88
C ARG A 421 -11.70 -15.89 -17.96
N VAL A 422 -11.16 -16.69 -17.04
CA VAL A 422 -11.44 -18.13 -16.90
C VAL A 422 -12.78 -18.39 -16.19
N GLY A 423 -13.38 -17.37 -15.56
CA GLY A 423 -14.65 -17.50 -14.83
C GLY A 423 -14.47 -17.90 -13.36
N VAL A 424 -13.31 -17.64 -12.75
CA VAL A 424 -13.14 -17.76 -11.30
C VAL A 424 -14.07 -16.73 -10.62
N PRO A 425 -14.88 -17.12 -9.61
CA PRO A 425 -15.79 -16.21 -8.94
C PRO A 425 -15.03 -15.07 -8.25
N THR A 426 -15.63 -13.89 -8.28
CA THR A 426 -15.06 -12.64 -7.81
C THR A 426 -16.02 -11.94 -6.86
N VAL A 427 -15.48 -11.33 -5.81
CA VAL A 427 -16.20 -10.35 -4.98
C VAL A 427 -15.90 -8.97 -5.53
N ASP A 428 -16.82 -8.40 -6.31
CA ASP A 428 -16.70 -7.04 -6.86
C ASP A 428 -17.16 -6.01 -5.83
N LEU A 429 -16.22 -5.25 -5.25
CA LEU A 429 -16.53 -4.23 -4.26
C LEU A 429 -17.31 -3.06 -4.88
N ASP A 430 -18.36 -2.64 -4.20
CA ASP A 430 -19.53 -1.97 -4.79
C ASP A 430 -19.75 -0.52 -4.35
N ALA A 431 -19.06 -0.02 -3.33
CA ALA A 431 -19.20 1.34 -2.85
C ALA A 431 -17.85 2.05 -2.69
N GLN A 432 -17.65 3.18 -3.38
CA GLN A 432 -16.44 4.00 -3.26
C GLN A 432 -16.57 5.10 -2.20
N GLY A 433 -15.48 5.39 -1.48
CA GLY A 433 -15.44 6.33 -0.35
C GLY A 433 -14.52 7.53 -0.49
N ARG A 434 -14.06 7.88 -1.70
CA ARG A 434 -12.92 8.80 -1.90
C ARG A 434 -13.23 10.10 -2.64
N ALA A 435 -14.22 10.10 -3.53
CA ALA A 435 -14.48 11.19 -4.47
C ALA A 435 -15.98 11.49 -4.60
N ARG A 436 -16.36 12.66 -5.12
CA ARG A 436 -17.77 13.01 -5.36
C ARG A 436 -18.48 11.96 -6.22
N ALA A 437 -19.77 11.72 -5.95
CA ALA A 437 -20.62 10.84 -6.77
C ALA A 437 -20.69 11.29 -8.25
N SER A 438 -20.66 12.60 -8.51
CA SER A 438 -20.58 13.20 -9.84
C SER A 438 -19.33 12.79 -10.64
N LEU A 439 -18.18 12.68 -9.97
CA LEU A 439 -16.93 12.20 -10.55
C LEU A 439 -16.93 10.67 -10.71
N CYS A 440 -17.57 9.95 -9.77
CA CYS A 440 -17.71 8.49 -9.83
C CYS A 440 -18.45 8.03 -11.10
N ASN A 441 -19.47 8.79 -11.53
CA ASN A 441 -20.23 8.51 -12.77
C ASN A 441 -19.36 8.45 -14.04
N LEU A 442 -18.20 9.13 -14.07
CA LEU A 442 -17.28 9.10 -15.20
C LEU A 442 -16.57 7.74 -15.39
N TYR A 443 -16.60 6.85 -14.39
CA TYR A 443 -15.96 5.53 -14.44
C TYR A 443 -16.78 4.35 -13.92
N ASN A 444 -17.85 4.57 -13.12
CA ASN A 444 -18.63 3.48 -12.52
C ASN A 444 -19.35 2.57 -13.53
N TRP A 445 -19.74 3.12 -14.69
CA TRP A 445 -20.30 2.40 -15.83
C TRP A 445 -19.47 1.19 -16.30
N ARG A 446 -18.17 1.14 -15.97
CA ARG A 446 -17.29 0.04 -16.32
C ARG A 446 -17.36 -1.15 -15.35
N TYR A 447 -18.01 -1.00 -14.20
CA TYR A 447 -18.03 -1.94 -13.09
C TYR A 447 -19.43 -2.47 -12.78
N LYS A 448 -19.52 -3.59 -12.06
CA LYS A 448 -20.80 -4.14 -11.58
C LYS A 448 -21.29 -3.29 -10.40
N ASN A 449 -22.44 -2.63 -10.55
CA ASN A 449 -23.17 -1.95 -9.47
C ASN A 449 -22.34 -0.96 -8.60
N LEU A 450 -21.35 -0.24 -9.18
CA LEU A 450 -20.49 0.64 -8.39
C LEU A 450 -21.20 1.96 -8.00
N GLY A 451 -21.60 2.04 -6.74
CA GLY A 451 -22.14 3.22 -6.07
C GLY A 451 -21.13 3.90 -5.13
N ASN A 452 -21.65 4.62 -4.14
CA ASN A 452 -20.91 5.52 -3.25
C ASN A 452 -21.23 5.22 -1.79
N LEU A 453 -20.23 5.23 -0.90
CA LEU A 453 -20.44 5.05 0.55
C LEU A 453 -21.24 6.22 1.16
N PRO A 454 -21.95 6.02 2.29
CA PRO A 454 -22.84 7.04 2.86
C PRO A 454 -22.15 8.38 3.15
N HIS A 455 -20.90 8.38 3.62
CA HIS A 455 -20.17 9.62 3.91
C HIS A 455 -19.88 10.45 2.64
N VAL A 456 -19.70 9.81 1.47
CA VAL A 456 -19.58 10.52 0.18
C VAL A 456 -20.88 11.19 -0.24
N GLN A 457 -22.03 10.65 0.20
CA GLN A 457 -23.36 11.19 -0.12
C GLN A 457 -23.80 12.28 0.87
N LEU A 458 -23.32 12.22 2.12
CA LEU A 458 -23.83 13.03 3.24
C LEU A 458 -22.86 14.09 3.76
N LEU A 459 -21.54 13.93 3.64
CA LEU A 459 -20.59 14.90 4.19
C LEU A 459 -20.54 16.19 3.34
N PRO A 460 -20.52 17.38 3.98
CA PRO A 460 -20.45 18.64 3.27
C PRO A 460 -19.30 18.74 2.26
N GLU A 461 -18.12 18.17 2.53
CA GLU A 461 -16.94 18.25 1.64
C GLU A 461 -17.23 17.79 0.20
N PHE A 462 -18.06 16.75 0.02
CA PHE A 462 -18.41 16.24 -1.30
C PHE A 462 -19.57 17.00 -1.96
N SER A 463 -20.24 17.89 -1.21
CA SER A 463 -21.33 18.76 -1.67
C SER A 463 -20.91 20.21 -1.93
N THR A 464 -19.91 20.76 -1.25
CA THR A 464 -19.39 22.13 -1.46
C THR A 464 -18.75 22.24 -2.84
N ALA A 465 -19.07 23.29 -3.60
CA ALA A 465 -18.54 23.49 -4.95
C ALA A 465 -17.04 23.86 -4.96
N ASN A 466 -16.43 23.78 -6.14
CA ASN A 466 -15.04 24.22 -6.34
C ASN A 466 -15.05 25.76 -6.54
N ALA A 467 -14.37 26.50 -5.66
CA ALA A 467 -14.36 27.97 -5.70
C ALA A 467 -13.87 28.51 -7.05
N GLY A 468 -14.52 29.55 -7.57
CA GLY A 468 -14.16 30.18 -8.83
C GLY A 468 -14.46 29.37 -10.09
N LEU A 469 -15.07 28.19 -9.96
CA LEU A 469 -15.35 27.29 -11.09
C LEU A 469 -16.79 26.81 -10.97
N LEU A 470 -17.62 27.05 -12.00
CA LEU A 470 -19.06 26.80 -11.90
C LEU A 470 -19.36 25.31 -11.64
N TYR A 471 -18.66 24.43 -12.36
CA TYR A 471 -18.85 22.99 -12.35
C TYR A 471 -17.72 22.27 -11.61
N ASP A 472 -18.05 21.17 -10.92
CA ASP A 472 -17.05 20.30 -10.29
C ASP A 472 -16.17 19.51 -11.29
N PHE A 473 -16.61 19.37 -12.53
CA PHE A 473 -15.79 18.86 -13.64
C PHE A 473 -16.19 19.46 -14.99
N GLN A 474 -15.24 19.64 -15.89
CA GLN A 474 -15.50 20.00 -17.29
C GLN A 474 -14.51 19.32 -18.23
N LEU A 475 -14.97 19.04 -19.44
CA LEU A 475 -14.13 18.77 -20.61
C LEU A 475 -14.08 20.06 -21.45
N ILE A 476 -12.89 20.63 -21.59
CA ILE A 476 -12.61 21.88 -22.28
C ILE A 476 -12.06 21.57 -23.67
N ASN A 477 -12.71 22.10 -24.71
CA ASN A 477 -12.25 21.92 -26.09
C ASN A 477 -11.11 22.89 -26.41
N VAL A 478 -10.01 22.34 -26.93
CA VAL A 478 -8.79 23.08 -27.28
C VAL A 478 -8.49 22.89 -28.76
N GLU A 479 -8.84 23.91 -29.55
CA GLU A 479 -8.50 24.01 -30.97
C GLU A 479 -7.02 24.40 -31.19
N ASP A 480 -6.60 24.47 -32.45
CA ASP A 480 -5.20 24.72 -32.81
C ASP A 480 -4.73 26.11 -32.37
N PHE A 481 -3.59 26.16 -31.68
CA PHE A 481 -2.94 27.40 -31.27
C PHE A 481 -1.81 27.72 -32.24
N GLN A 482 -1.78 28.94 -32.77
CA GLN A 482 -0.82 29.36 -33.82
C GLN A 482 -0.81 28.43 -35.06
N GLY A 483 -1.95 27.79 -35.35
CA GLY A 483 -2.08 26.81 -36.44
C GLY A 483 -1.59 25.39 -36.10
N VAL A 484 -1.23 25.11 -34.84
CA VAL A 484 -0.71 23.82 -34.38
C VAL A 484 -1.59 23.22 -33.27
N GLY A 485 -1.92 21.94 -33.43
CA GLY A 485 -2.58 21.11 -32.41
C GLY A 485 -1.56 20.25 -31.68
N GLU A 486 -1.55 18.93 -31.96
CA GLU A 486 -0.45 18.08 -31.51
C GLU A 486 0.85 18.38 -32.29
N SER A 487 1.96 18.46 -31.55
CA SER A 487 3.33 18.62 -32.04
C SER A 487 4.22 17.46 -31.56
N GLU A 488 5.30 17.22 -32.28
CA GLU A 488 6.21 16.09 -32.07
C GLU A 488 7.66 16.55 -32.35
N PRO A 489 8.29 17.30 -31.44
CA PRO A 489 9.62 17.89 -31.67
C PRO A 489 10.73 16.83 -31.70
N ASN A 490 10.53 15.72 -30.97
CA ASN A 490 11.31 14.49 -31.06
C ASN A 490 10.33 13.34 -31.38
N PRO A 491 10.73 12.30 -32.14
CA PRO A 491 9.86 11.17 -32.45
C PRO A 491 9.20 10.55 -31.21
N TYR A 492 7.90 10.31 -31.29
CA TYR A 492 7.01 9.84 -30.23
C TYR A 492 6.90 10.74 -28.98
N PHE A 493 7.50 11.92 -28.97
CA PHE A 493 7.51 12.86 -27.85
C PHE A 493 6.33 13.85 -27.90
N TYR A 494 5.12 13.32 -28.02
CA TYR A 494 3.90 14.10 -28.25
C TYR A 494 3.67 15.21 -27.22
N GLN A 495 3.37 16.40 -27.76
CA GLN A 495 3.08 17.66 -27.05
C GLN A 495 1.88 18.36 -27.68
N ASN A 496 1.30 19.31 -26.96
CA ASN A 496 0.26 20.22 -27.44
C ASN A 496 0.37 21.53 -26.64
N LEU A 497 0.92 22.57 -27.27
CA LEU A 497 1.19 23.86 -26.62
C LEU A 497 -0.10 24.57 -26.20
N GLY A 498 -1.16 24.47 -27.02
CA GLY A 498 -2.48 25.05 -26.71
C GLY A 498 -3.10 24.47 -25.45
N GLU A 499 -3.01 23.15 -25.24
CA GLU A 499 -3.44 22.52 -23.99
C GLU A 499 -2.51 22.84 -22.82
N ALA A 500 -1.19 22.82 -23.02
CA ALA A 500 -0.22 23.00 -21.94
C ALA A 500 -0.30 24.41 -21.32
N GLU A 501 -0.39 25.45 -22.15
CA GLU A 501 -0.58 26.83 -21.70
C GLU A 501 -1.94 27.02 -20.99
N TYR A 502 -3.02 26.38 -21.47
CA TYR A 502 -4.35 26.48 -20.83
C TYR A 502 -4.38 25.78 -19.47
N VAL A 503 -3.74 24.62 -19.35
CA VAL A 503 -3.58 23.89 -18.08
C VAL A 503 -2.80 24.72 -17.07
N VAL A 504 -1.69 25.34 -17.47
CA VAL A 504 -0.90 26.18 -16.54
C VAL A 504 -1.64 27.48 -16.21
N ALA A 505 -2.35 28.10 -17.16
CA ALA A 505 -3.19 29.26 -16.87
C ALA A 505 -4.33 28.94 -15.88
N LEU A 506 -4.97 27.77 -15.98
CA LEU A 506 -5.96 27.33 -14.98
C LEU A 506 -5.32 27.04 -13.62
N PHE A 507 -4.14 26.43 -13.57
CA PHE A 507 -3.40 26.26 -12.31
C PHE A 507 -3.08 27.62 -11.66
N MET A 508 -2.55 28.57 -12.42
CA MET A 508 -2.27 29.93 -11.95
C MET A 508 -3.54 30.63 -11.46
N TYR A 509 -4.65 30.53 -12.19
CA TYR A 509 -5.96 31.06 -11.77
C TYR A 509 -6.40 30.52 -10.41
N MET A 510 -6.28 29.20 -10.19
CA MET A 510 -6.62 28.59 -8.90
C MET A 510 -5.72 29.10 -7.76
N CYS A 511 -4.40 29.19 -7.98
CA CYS A 511 -3.49 29.78 -6.99
C CYS A 511 -3.84 31.24 -6.65
N LEU A 512 -4.17 32.06 -7.66
CA LEU A 512 -4.57 33.48 -7.49
C LEU A 512 -5.93 33.66 -6.79
N LEU A 513 -6.77 32.61 -6.74
CA LEU A 513 -7.98 32.56 -5.89
C LEU A 513 -7.70 32.08 -4.46
N GLY A 514 -6.47 31.67 -4.13
CA GLY A 514 -6.10 31.13 -2.81
C GLY A 514 -6.23 29.62 -2.67
N TYR A 515 -6.32 28.85 -3.76
CA TYR A 515 -6.25 27.38 -3.65
C TYR A 515 -4.86 26.95 -3.12
N PRO A 516 -4.79 26.01 -2.15
CA PRO A 516 -3.54 25.38 -1.78
C PRO A 516 -2.95 24.62 -2.98
N ALA A 517 -1.79 25.06 -3.47
CA ALA A 517 -1.18 24.51 -4.69
C ALA A 517 -0.88 22.99 -4.58
N ASP A 518 -0.53 22.51 -3.38
CA ASP A 518 -0.38 21.08 -3.06
C ASP A 518 -1.65 20.26 -3.32
N LYS A 519 -2.85 20.84 -3.20
CA LYS A 519 -4.12 20.14 -3.49
C LYS A 519 -4.44 20.03 -4.98
N ILE A 520 -3.55 20.50 -5.84
CA ILE A 520 -3.64 20.40 -7.30
C ILE A 520 -2.52 19.50 -7.83
N SER A 521 -2.87 18.46 -8.60
CA SER A 521 -1.91 17.68 -9.40
C SER A 521 -2.26 17.76 -10.88
N ILE A 522 -1.24 17.80 -11.73
CA ILE A 522 -1.39 17.93 -13.18
C ILE A 522 -0.97 16.63 -13.85
N LEU A 523 -1.89 16.08 -14.64
CA LEU A 523 -1.75 14.80 -15.31
C LEU A 523 -1.81 14.96 -16.83
N THR A 524 -1.16 14.04 -17.53
CA THR A 524 -1.27 13.91 -18.98
C THR A 524 -1.06 12.47 -19.42
N THR A 525 -1.51 12.14 -20.62
CA THR A 525 -1.24 10.86 -21.29
C THR A 525 0.22 10.70 -21.71
N TYR A 526 0.94 11.78 -22.04
CA TYR A 526 2.25 11.71 -22.69
C TYR A 526 3.41 12.33 -21.91
N ASN A 527 4.57 11.68 -21.92
CA ASN A 527 5.79 12.22 -21.31
C ASN A 527 6.31 13.48 -22.02
N GLY A 528 6.07 13.67 -23.32
CA GLY A 528 6.43 14.90 -24.03
C GLY A 528 5.73 16.12 -23.43
N GLN A 529 4.41 16.04 -23.32
CA GLN A 529 3.57 17.04 -22.66
C GLN A 529 3.92 17.25 -21.18
N LYS A 530 4.25 16.19 -20.44
CA LYS A 530 4.65 16.30 -19.02
C LYS A 530 5.87 17.22 -18.84
N HIS A 531 6.86 17.14 -19.73
CA HIS A 531 8.02 18.04 -19.67
C HIS A 531 7.66 19.46 -20.12
N LEU A 532 6.83 19.62 -21.17
CA LEU A 532 6.37 20.94 -21.63
C LEU A 532 5.59 21.70 -20.54
N ILE A 533 4.68 21.03 -19.82
CA ILE A 533 3.93 21.64 -18.71
C ILE A 533 4.87 22.08 -17.58
N ARG A 534 5.87 21.27 -17.22
CA ARG A 534 6.89 21.66 -16.20
C ARG A 534 7.70 22.87 -16.65
N ASP A 535 8.11 22.90 -17.92
CA ASP A 535 8.87 23.99 -18.51
C ASP A 535 8.07 25.30 -18.52
N ILE A 536 6.78 25.25 -18.90
CA ILE A 536 5.88 26.41 -18.83
C ILE A 536 5.65 26.87 -17.38
N ILE A 537 5.49 25.95 -16.41
CA ILE A 537 5.39 26.31 -14.98
C ILE A 537 6.66 27.03 -14.51
N ASN A 538 7.84 26.50 -14.83
CA ASN A 538 9.10 27.13 -14.43
C ASN A 538 9.27 28.52 -15.08
N ARG A 539 8.90 28.69 -16.36
CA ARG A 539 8.99 29.97 -17.08
C ARG A 539 7.92 31.00 -16.70
N ARG A 540 6.70 30.59 -16.34
CA ARG A 540 5.55 31.50 -16.07
C ARG A 540 5.25 31.71 -14.60
N CYS A 541 5.40 30.68 -13.76
CA CYS A 541 5.22 30.80 -12.32
C CYS A 541 6.52 31.30 -11.66
N GLY A 542 7.68 30.81 -12.10
CA GLY A 542 8.99 31.29 -11.65
C GLY A 542 9.09 31.40 -10.12
N ASN A 543 9.61 32.52 -9.63
CA ASN A 543 9.73 32.81 -8.19
C ASN A 543 8.58 33.70 -7.67
N ASN A 544 7.38 33.59 -8.25
CA ASN A 544 6.21 34.40 -7.88
C ASN A 544 5.64 33.96 -6.51
N PRO A 545 5.64 34.82 -5.47
CA PRO A 545 5.14 34.44 -4.14
C PRO A 545 3.65 34.08 -4.09
N LEU A 546 2.86 34.54 -5.06
CA LEU A 546 1.41 34.26 -5.14
C LEU A 546 1.10 32.93 -5.84
N ILE A 547 2.10 32.21 -6.37
CA ILE A 547 1.89 31.00 -7.18
C ILE A 547 2.88 29.91 -6.76
N GLY A 548 2.41 29.04 -5.86
CA GLY A 548 3.12 27.82 -5.44
C GLY A 548 3.30 26.79 -6.56
N ARG A 549 3.74 25.58 -6.20
CA ARG A 549 3.90 24.46 -7.14
C ARG A 549 2.79 23.42 -6.97
N PRO A 550 2.31 22.78 -8.05
CA PRO A 550 1.40 21.65 -7.94
C PRO A 550 2.15 20.45 -7.35
N ASN A 551 1.49 19.65 -6.50
CA ASN A 551 2.10 18.51 -5.80
C ASN A 551 2.88 17.59 -6.75
N LYS A 552 2.26 17.17 -7.86
CA LYS A 552 2.94 16.42 -8.93
C LYS A 552 2.48 16.84 -10.33
N VAL A 553 3.44 16.98 -11.24
CA VAL A 553 3.22 17.01 -12.70
C VAL A 553 3.76 15.71 -13.31
N THR A 554 2.86 14.80 -13.70
CA THR A 554 3.24 13.44 -14.11
C THR A 554 2.30 12.84 -15.17
N THR A 555 2.60 11.62 -15.66
CA THR A 555 1.71 10.89 -16.57
C THR A 555 0.67 10.09 -15.83
N VAL A 556 -0.52 9.87 -16.40
CA VAL A 556 -1.61 9.05 -15.83
C VAL A 556 -1.09 7.68 -15.35
N ASP A 557 -0.33 6.99 -16.20
CA ASP A 557 0.30 5.69 -15.91
C ASP A 557 1.30 5.70 -14.74
N ARG A 558 1.77 6.87 -14.30
CA ARG A 558 2.65 7.06 -13.12
C ARG A 558 1.91 7.61 -11.90
N PHE A 559 0.58 7.79 -11.98
CA PHE A 559 -0.28 8.28 -10.91
C PHE A 559 -1.38 7.26 -10.54
N GLN A 560 -1.22 6.01 -10.95
CA GLN A 560 -1.97 4.87 -10.41
C GLN A 560 -1.69 4.73 -8.90
N GLY A 561 -2.66 4.24 -8.13
CA GLY A 561 -2.65 4.27 -6.66
C GLY A 561 -2.85 5.66 -6.04
N GLN A 562 -2.22 6.69 -6.60
CA GLN A 562 -2.25 8.07 -6.12
C GLN A 562 -3.54 8.83 -6.47
N GLN A 563 -3.76 9.93 -5.74
CA GLN A 563 -4.90 10.84 -5.88
C GLN A 563 -4.51 12.27 -5.49
N ASN A 564 -5.34 13.25 -5.89
CA ASN A 564 -5.35 14.58 -5.28
C ASN A 564 -6.77 15.16 -5.30
N ASP A 565 -7.02 16.27 -4.62
CA ASP A 565 -8.35 16.90 -4.57
C ASP A 565 -8.75 17.42 -5.95
N TYR A 566 -7.87 18.18 -6.60
CA TYR A 566 -8.06 18.75 -7.93
C TYR A 566 -7.07 18.17 -8.94
N ILE A 567 -7.58 17.73 -10.09
CA ILE A 567 -6.79 17.19 -11.19
C ILE A 567 -7.02 18.02 -12.46
N LEU A 568 -5.92 18.53 -13.02
CA LEU A 568 -5.90 19.10 -14.37
C LEU A 568 -5.33 18.05 -15.33
N LEU A 569 -6.05 17.72 -16.40
CA LEU A 569 -5.71 16.60 -17.30
C LEU A 569 -5.58 17.06 -18.76
N SER A 570 -4.41 16.92 -19.37
CA SER A 570 -4.18 17.16 -20.81
C SER A 570 -4.12 15.85 -21.60
N LEU A 571 -5.00 15.71 -22.60
CA LEU A 571 -5.09 14.50 -23.45
C LEU A 571 -4.19 14.56 -24.70
N VAL A 572 -3.68 15.75 -25.04
CA VAL A 572 -2.66 16.08 -26.05
C VAL A 572 -3.10 15.92 -27.50
N ARG A 573 -3.74 14.79 -27.84
CA ARG A 573 -3.90 14.38 -29.24
C ARG A 573 -4.96 15.18 -29.99
N THR A 574 -4.65 15.47 -31.25
CA THR A 574 -5.54 16.13 -32.21
C THR A 574 -5.65 15.36 -33.53
N ARG A 575 -4.73 14.43 -33.84
CA ARG A 575 -4.75 13.61 -35.08
C ARG A 575 -5.26 12.18 -34.85
N ALA A 576 -4.87 11.54 -33.76
CA ALA A 576 -5.23 10.14 -33.47
C ALA A 576 -5.28 9.85 -31.96
N VAL A 577 -6.33 9.15 -31.50
CA VAL A 577 -6.62 8.86 -30.08
C VAL A 577 -5.45 8.23 -29.31
N GLY A 578 -4.62 7.42 -30.00
CA GLY A 578 -3.45 6.77 -29.41
C GLY A 578 -3.80 5.80 -28.28
N HIS A 579 -2.90 5.68 -27.30
CA HIS A 579 -3.03 4.73 -26.19
C HIS A 579 -4.15 5.04 -25.17
N LEU A 580 -4.88 6.15 -25.33
CA LEU A 580 -6.06 6.44 -24.51
C LEU A 580 -7.30 5.63 -24.94
N ARG A 581 -7.30 5.03 -26.14
CA ARG A 581 -8.33 4.06 -26.57
C ARG A 581 -8.42 2.84 -25.65
N ASP A 582 -7.35 2.58 -24.90
CA ASP A 582 -7.37 1.64 -23.79
C ASP A 582 -8.25 2.17 -22.65
N VAL A 583 -9.46 1.62 -22.52
CA VAL A 583 -10.45 1.98 -21.49
C VAL A 583 -9.87 1.92 -20.07
N ARG A 584 -8.87 1.07 -19.80
CA ARG A 584 -8.20 1.00 -18.50
C ARG A 584 -7.47 2.29 -18.14
N ARG A 585 -6.86 2.94 -19.14
CA ARG A 585 -6.17 4.23 -19.02
C ARG A 585 -7.15 5.38 -18.83
N LEU A 586 -8.29 5.34 -19.55
CA LEU A 586 -9.41 6.26 -19.34
C LEU A 586 -9.95 6.14 -17.90
N VAL A 587 -10.22 4.93 -17.43
CA VAL A 587 -10.74 4.67 -16.07
C VAL A 587 -9.77 5.13 -14.99
N VAL A 588 -8.46 4.88 -15.13
CA VAL A 588 -7.46 5.45 -14.21
C VAL A 588 -7.51 6.98 -14.26
N ALA A 589 -7.50 7.61 -15.44
CA ALA A 589 -7.50 9.06 -15.59
C ALA A 589 -8.74 9.74 -14.96
N MET A 590 -9.96 9.22 -15.20
CA MET A 590 -11.20 9.76 -14.64
C MET A 590 -11.30 9.58 -13.11
N SER A 591 -10.54 8.66 -12.53
CA SER A 591 -10.61 8.29 -11.11
C SER A 591 -9.48 8.84 -10.23
N ARG A 592 -8.73 9.85 -10.68
CA ARG A 592 -7.63 10.45 -9.86
C ARG A 592 -8.09 11.57 -8.91
N ALA A 593 -9.09 12.35 -9.30
CA ALA A 593 -9.61 13.45 -8.49
C ALA A 593 -10.41 12.96 -7.26
N ARG A 594 -10.49 13.80 -6.21
CA ARG A 594 -11.53 13.70 -5.15
C ARG A 594 -12.66 14.71 -5.36
N LEU A 595 -12.31 15.96 -5.66
CA LEU A 595 -13.22 17.11 -5.64
C LEU A 595 -13.33 17.85 -6.98
N GLY A 596 -12.31 17.84 -7.85
CA GLY A 596 -12.40 18.48 -9.17
C GLY A 596 -11.57 17.85 -10.27
N LEU A 597 -12.14 17.79 -11.49
CA LEU A 597 -11.49 17.23 -12.68
C LEU A 597 -11.71 18.13 -13.90
N TYR A 598 -10.66 18.75 -14.39
CA TYR A 598 -10.72 19.64 -15.56
C TYR A 598 -9.83 19.08 -16.67
N ILE A 599 -10.46 18.71 -17.79
CA ILE A 599 -9.85 17.94 -18.87
C ILE A 599 -9.71 18.85 -20.09
N PHE A 600 -8.55 18.85 -20.74
CA PHE A 600 -8.24 19.63 -21.94
C PHE A 600 -7.94 18.67 -23.09
N ALA A 601 -8.63 18.87 -24.23
CA ALA A 601 -8.56 17.96 -25.38
C ALA A 601 -9.09 18.58 -26.68
N ARG A 602 -8.76 17.98 -27.83
CA ARG A 602 -9.57 18.11 -29.05
C ARG A 602 -10.80 17.20 -28.94
N VAL A 603 -11.95 17.73 -28.52
CA VAL A 603 -13.10 16.92 -28.08
C VAL A 603 -13.66 16.04 -29.21
N SER A 604 -13.71 16.57 -30.44
CA SER A 604 -14.16 15.86 -31.63
C SER A 604 -13.36 14.59 -31.94
N LEU A 605 -12.06 14.55 -31.66
CA LEU A 605 -11.22 13.37 -31.86
C LEU A 605 -11.65 12.20 -30.95
N PHE A 606 -11.92 12.50 -29.67
CA PHE A 606 -12.21 11.48 -28.67
C PHE A 606 -13.69 11.07 -28.64
N GLN A 607 -14.61 11.97 -29.00
CA GLN A 607 -16.03 11.63 -29.24
C GLN A 607 -16.20 10.53 -30.29
N ASN A 608 -15.36 10.53 -31.34
CA ASN A 608 -15.37 9.54 -32.41
C ASN A 608 -14.84 8.15 -31.98
N CYS A 609 -14.35 7.97 -30.74
CA CYS A 609 -13.83 6.69 -30.25
C CYS A 609 -14.90 5.91 -29.47
N PHE A 610 -15.46 4.88 -30.09
CA PHE A 610 -16.54 4.06 -29.54
C PHE A 610 -16.26 3.54 -28.12
N GLU A 611 -15.04 3.09 -27.83
CA GLU A 611 -14.68 2.57 -26.51
C GLU A 611 -14.68 3.62 -25.39
N LEU A 612 -14.61 4.91 -25.75
CA LEU A 612 -14.57 6.03 -24.81
C LEU A 612 -15.93 6.73 -24.66
N THR A 613 -16.89 6.41 -25.55
CA THR A 613 -18.23 7.01 -25.60
C THR A 613 -18.96 7.04 -24.25
N PRO A 614 -18.92 6.00 -23.36
CA PRO A 614 -19.65 6.03 -22.09
C PRO A 614 -19.16 7.10 -21.08
N ALA A 615 -17.90 7.54 -21.18
CA ALA A 615 -17.40 8.67 -20.40
C ALA A 615 -17.54 9.99 -21.17
N PHE A 616 -17.19 10.00 -22.47
CA PHE A 616 -17.21 11.23 -23.25
C PHE A 616 -18.61 11.79 -23.48
N SER A 617 -19.65 10.95 -23.59
CA SER A 617 -21.05 11.41 -23.63
C SER A 617 -21.41 12.25 -22.40
N GLN A 618 -21.11 11.73 -21.20
CA GLN A 618 -21.32 12.43 -19.92
C GLN A 618 -20.49 13.72 -19.81
N LEU A 619 -19.24 13.69 -20.23
CA LEU A 619 -18.38 14.89 -20.26
C LEU A 619 -18.96 15.98 -21.19
N THR A 620 -19.50 15.57 -22.34
CA THR A 620 -20.10 16.48 -23.35
C THR A 620 -21.54 16.91 -23.04
N ALA A 621 -22.16 16.37 -21.98
CA ALA A 621 -23.43 16.87 -21.44
C ALA A 621 -23.25 18.20 -20.68
N ARG A 622 -22.01 18.64 -20.45
CA ARG A 622 -21.65 19.95 -19.89
C ARG A 622 -21.00 20.84 -20.96
N PRO A 623 -21.01 22.18 -20.80
CA PRO A 623 -20.39 23.09 -21.76
C PRO A 623 -18.90 22.82 -21.98
N LEU A 624 -18.46 22.88 -23.24
CA LEU A 624 -17.06 22.63 -23.66
C LEU A 624 -16.14 23.85 -23.54
N HIS A 625 -16.64 24.95 -23.00
CA HIS A 625 -15.88 26.17 -22.67
C HIS A 625 -15.81 26.34 -21.16
N LEU A 626 -14.69 26.85 -20.64
CA LEU A 626 -14.46 26.94 -19.19
C LEU A 626 -15.36 28.01 -18.57
N HIS A 627 -16.12 27.65 -17.54
CA HIS A 627 -17.02 28.57 -16.82
C HIS A 627 -16.41 28.96 -15.48
N ILE A 628 -15.82 30.17 -15.45
CA ILE A 628 -15.11 30.71 -14.27
C ILE A 628 -15.99 31.71 -13.50
N ILE A 629 -15.67 31.91 -12.23
CA ILE A 629 -16.39 32.80 -11.29
C ILE A 629 -15.32 33.61 -10.53
N PRO A 630 -14.62 34.56 -11.17
CA PRO A 630 -13.37 35.13 -10.67
C PRO A 630 -13.48 35.98 -9.39
N THR A 631 -14.70 36.26 -8.94
CA THR A 631 -14.98 36.97 -7.68
C THR A 631 -15.36 36.02 -6.52
N GLU A 632 -15.29 34.71 -6.72
CA GLU A 632 -15.49 33.68 -5.69
C GLU A 632 -14.11 33.10 -5.27
N PRO A 633 -13.46 33.63 -4.21
CA PRO A 633 -12.18 33.13 -3.71
C PRO A 633 -12.32 31.76 -3.03
N PHE A 634 -11.18 31.08 -2.83
CA PHE A 634 -11.10 29.83 -2.10
C PHE A 634 -10.91 30.06 -0.59
N PRO A 635 -11.58 29.29 0.29
CA PRO A 635 -12.66 28.33 0.01
C PRO A 635 -14.02 29.02 -0.17
N THR A 636 -14.91 28.41 -0.97
CA THR A 636 -16.31 28.86 -1.11
C THR A 636 -17.25 28.08 -0.17
N ALA A 637 -18.38 28.69 0.18
CA ALA A 637 -19.50 28.05 0.86
C ALA A 637 -20.65 27.62 -0.08
N ARG A 638 -20.58 27.98 -1.38
CA ARG A 638 -21.56 27.58 -2.41
C ARG A 638 -21.61 26.06 -2.53
N LYS A 639 -22.80 25.45 -2.61
CA LYS A 639 -22.93 24.01 -2.89
C LYS A 639 -23.04 23.70 -4.38
N ASN A 640 -22.67 22.49 -4.72
CA ASN A 640 -22.75 21.92 -6.06
C ASN A 640 -24.22 21.78 -6.47
N GLY A 641 -24.65 22.51 -7.51
CA GLY A 641 -26.05 22.60 -7.95
C GLY A 641 -26.79 23.87 -7.48
N GLU A 642 -26.25 24.64 -6.53
CA GLU A 642 -26.75 25.98 -6.23
C GLU A 642 -26.29 26.98 -7.30
N ARG A 643 -27.18 27.90 -7.70
CA ARG A 643 -26.82 28.98 -8.65
C ARG A 643 -25.88 29.96 -7.94
N PRO A 644 -24.74 30.34 -8.54
CA PRO A 644 -23.84 31.32 -7.92
C PRO A 644 -24.49 32.70 -7.79
N SER A 645 -24.15 33.39 -6.70
CA SER A 645 -24.41 34.81 -6.46
C SER A 645 -23.50 35.75 -7.27
N HIS A 646 -22.38 35.22 -7.77
CA HIS A 646 -21.35 35.92 -8.52
C HIS A 646 -21.54 35.76 -10.04
N GLU A 647 -20.96 36.68 -10.82
CA GLU A 647 -20.99 36.61 -12.28
C GLU A 647 -20.20 35.39 -12.80
N VAL A 648 -20.81 34.63 -13.72
CA VAL A 648 -20.17 33.52 -14.43
C VAL A 648 -19.61 34.03 -15.76
N GLN A 649 -18.30 33.97 -15.94
CA GLN A 649 -17.63 34.36 -17.16
C GLN A 649 -17.20 33.11 -17.96
N ILE A 650 -17.43 33.15 -19.28
CA ILE A 650 -17.17 32.00 -20.17
C ILE A 650 -15.88 32.26 -20.96
N ILE A 651 -14.87 31.41 -20.71
CA ILE A 651 -13.57 31.47 -21.40
C ILE A 651 -13.59 30.53 -22.59
N LYS A 652 -13.58 31.11 -23.80
CA LYS A 652 -13.81 30.40 -25.06
C LYS A 652 -12.57 29.64 -25.54
N ASN A 653 -11.36 30.14 -25.26
CA ASN A 653 -10.10 29.59 -25.74
C ASN A 653 -8.92 29.92 -24.80
N MET A 654 -7.76 29.28 -25.02
CA MET A 654 -6.55 29.47 -24.20
C MET A 654 -6.05 30.93 -24.19
N PRO A 655 -5.95 31.66 -25.32
CA PRO A 655 -5.49 33.06 -25.30
C PRO A 655 -6.37 33.99 -24.44
N GLN A 656 -7.69 33.77 -24.41
CA GLN A 656 -8.58 34.50 -23.50
C GLN A 656 -8.26 34.18 -22.03
N MET A 657 -7.96 32.92 -21.70
CA MET A 657 -7.56 32.52 -20.34
C MET A 657 -6.21 33.16 -19.94
N ALA A 658 -5.21 33.09 -20.82
CA ALA A 658 -3.88 33.64 -20.54
C ALA A 658 -3.92 35.15 -20.29
N ASN A 659 -4.68 35.90 -21.12
CA ASN A 659 -4.92 37.33 -20.90
C ASN A 659 -5.71 37.61 -19.62
N PHE A 660 -6.73 36.80 -19.31
CA PHE A 660 -7.51 36.94 -18.07
C PHE A 660 -6.62 36.78 -16.83
N VAL A 661 -5.82 35.71 -16.80
CA VAL A 661 -4.91 35.38 -15.68
C VAL A 661 -3.80 36.42 -15.55
N TYR A 662 -3.24 36.91 -16.65
CA TYR A 662 -2.28 38.00 -16.63
C TYR A 662 -2.88 39.29 -16.03
N ASN A 663 -4.08 39.68 -16.45
CA ASN A 663 -4.76 40.86 -15.92
C ASN A 663 -5.14 40.69 -14.44
N MET A 664 -5.61 39.51 -14.02
CA MET A 664 -5.91 39.19 -12.63
C MET A 664 -4.65 39.23 -11.76
N TYR A 665 -3.53 38.68 -12.23
CA TYR A 665 -2.25 38.76 -11.55
C TYR A 665 -1.71 40.19 -11.47
N MET A 666 -1.79 40.97 -12.54
CA MET A 666 -1.39 42.39 -12.56
C MET A 666 -2.25 43.24 -11.61
N HIS A 667 -3.54 42.92 -11.44
CA HIS A 667 -4.38 43.56 -10.42
C HIS A 667 -3.96 43.12 -8.99
N LEU A 668 -3.75 41.82 -8.77
CA LEU A 668 -3.37 41.29 -7.46
C LEU A 668 -2.00 41.77 -6.98
N ILE A 669 -0.99 41.87 -7.85
CA ILE A 669 0.32 42.43 -7.47
C ILE A 669 0.23 43.93 -7.16
N GLN A 670 -0.61 44.69 -7.88
CA GLN A 670 -0.85 46.11 -7.57
C GLN A 670 -1.54 46.25 -6.20
N THR A 671 -2.62 45.51 -5.94
CA THR A 671 -3.36 45.62 -4.67
C THR A 671 -2.57 45.10 -3.46
N THR A 672 -1.81 44.01 -3.59
CA THR A 672 -1.00 43.47 -2.48
C THR A 672 0.23 44.33 -2.19
N HIS A 673 0.93 44.83 -3.22
CA HIS A 673 2.04 45.75 -3.03
C HIS A 673 1.58 47.11 -2.47
N HIS A 674 0.38 47.57 -2.84
CA HIS A 674 -0.23 48.75 -2.23
C HIS A 674 -0.56 48.51 -0.75
N TYR A 675 -1.18 47.37 -0.40
CA TYR A 675 -1.43 46.96 1.00
C TYR A 675 -0.14 46.95 1.84
N HIS A 676 0.96 46.43 1.30
CA HIS A 676 2.26 46.42 1.97
C HIS A 676 2.78 47.85 2.21
N GLN A 677 2.66 48.75 1.23
CA GLN A 677 2.98 50.17 1.42
C GLN A 677 2.03 50.90 2.39
N THR A 678 0.74 50.55 2.45
CA THR A 678 -0.21 51.16 3.40
C THR A 678 0.07 50.72 4.83
N LEU A 679 0.43 49.46 5.05
CA LEU A 679 0.91 48.96 6.36
C LEU A 679 2.18 49.70 6.81
N LEU A 680 3.11 49.96 5.89
CA LEU A 680 4.33 50.76 6.14
C LEU A 680 4.06 52.27 6.33
N GLN A 681 2.82 52.75 6.21
CA GLN A 681 2.43 54.15 6.42
C GLN A 681 1.61 54.38 7.71
N LEU A 682 1.37 53.34 8.51
CA LEU A 682 0.78 53.50 9.84
C LEU A 682 1.80 54.15 10.80
N PRO A 683 1.40 55.13 11.63
CA PRO A 683 2.32 55.73 12.60
C PRO A 683 2.85 54.70 13.61
N PRO A 684 4.13 54.77 14.02
CA PRO A 684 4.72 53.85 14.99
C PRO A 684 4.18 54.16 16.40
N ALA A 685 3.05 53.56 16.75
CA ALA A 685 2.42 53.67 18.06
C ALA A 685 2.02 52.28 18.59
N MET A 686 2.84 51.75 19.49
CA MET A 686 2.53 50.62 20.38
C MET A 686 2.23 49.28 19.68
N VAL A 687 3.30 48.64 19.20
CA VAL A 687 3.41 47.17 19.19
C VAL A 687 4.41 46.82 20.28
N GLU A 688 4.01 46.00 21.25
CA GLU A 688 4.89 45.53 22.33
C GLU A 688 5.81 44.39 21.85
N GLU A 689 6.82 44.05 22.66
CA GLU A 689 7.90 43.13 22.30
C GLU A 689 7.40 41.68 22.10
N GLY A 690 8.01 40.97 21.13
CA GLY A 690 7.50 39.66 20.68
C GLY A 690 8.57 38.77 20.01
N GLU A 691 9.56 38.38 20.81
CA GLU A 691 10.48 37.22 20.68
C GLU A 691 11.27 37.00 19.36
N GLU A 692 12.60 36.89 19.50
CA GLU A 692 13.50 36.46 18.42
C GLU A 692 13.38 34.94 18.16
N VAL A 693 13.15 34.54 16.91
CA VAL A 693 13.32 33.14 16.47
C VAL A 693 14.59 33.04 15.61
N GLN A 694 15.46 32.09 15.95
CA GLN A 694 16.78 31.95 15.36
C GLN A 694 16.74 31.31 13.96
N ASN A 695 17.38 31.96 12.98
CA ASN A 695 17.62 31.35 11.67
C ASN A 695 18.75 30.31 11.74
N GLN A 696 18.42 29.04 11.48
CA GLN A 696 19.39 28.00 11.11
C GLN A 696 18.78 27.11 10.01
N GLU A 697 19.00 27.47 8.74
CA GLU A 697 18.81 26.54 7.61
C GLU A 697 19.50 27.08 6.34
N THR A 698 20.82 26.88 6.24
CA THR A 698 21.60 27.01 5.00
C THR A 698 22.81 26.07 5.03
N GLU A 699 22.64 24.86 4.50
CA GLU A 699 23.66 23.97 3.90
C GLU A 699 23.03 22.57 3.70
N LEU A 700 22.77 22.14 2.45
CA LEU A 700 22.68 20.73 1.96
C LEU A 700 22.04 20.58 0.54
N GLU A 701 22.33 21.45 -0.44
CA GLU A 701 21.96 21.21 -1.85
C GLU A 701 23.12 21.54 -2.83
N THR A 702 24.21 20.77 -2.79
CA THR A 702 25.27 20.80 -3.83
C THR A 702 25.90 19.43 -4.08
N GLU A 703 25.15 18.43 -4.56
CA GLU A 703 25.76 17.17 -5.06
C GLU A 703 24.91 16.37 -6.09
N GLU A 704 24.44 16.98 -7.20
CA GLU A 704 23.93 16.18 -8.35
C GLU A 704 24.10 16.78 -9.78
N GLU A 705 25.04 17.71 -10.03
CA GLU A 705 25.40 18.15 -11.40
C GLU A 705 26.90 17.94 -11.72
N ALA A 706 27.31 16.67 -11.91
CA ALA A 706 28.70 16.34 -12.27
C ALA A 706 28.86 15.05 -13.11
N MET A 707 28.11 14.86 -14.20
CA MET A 707 28.43 13.81 -15.18
C MET A 707 27.98 14.12 -16.61
N THR A 708 28.94 14.06 -17.56
CA THR A 708 28.82 14.53 -18.96
C THR A 708 28.66 16.06 -19.07
N VAL A 709 29.22 16.80 -20.03
CA VAL A 709 29.94 16.47 -21.28
C VAL A 709 31.14 17.41 -21.44
N GLN A 710 32.30 16.91 -21.88
CA GLN A 710 33.19 17.67 -22.77
C GLN A 710 34.21 16.77 -23.49
N ALA A 711 34.40 17.01 -24.78
CA ALA A 711 35.44 16.44 -25.63
C ALA A 711 35.89 17.52 -26.62
N ASP A 712 37.15 17.44 -27.04
CA ASP A 712 37.83 18.23 -28.07
C ASP A 712 37.83 19.76 -27.97
N ILE A 713 39.04 20.33 -27.86
CA ILE A 713 39.68 21.09 -28.96
C ILE A 713 41.19 21.19 -28.70
N ILE A 714 41.98 21.10 -29.77
CA ILE A 714 43.45 21.03 -29.75
C ILE A 714 44.07 22.42 -29.90
N PRO A 715 45.16 22.72 -29.19
CA PRO A 715 46.33 23.29 -29.87
C PRO A 715 47.67 22.64 -29.46
N SER A 716 48.66 22.74 -30.36
CA SER A 716 50.07 22.38 -30.19
C SER A 716 50.94 23.47 -30.86
N PRO A 717 52.29 23.40 -30.87
CA PRO A 717 53.24 22.60 -30.09
C PRO A 717 54.35 23.47 -29.42
N THR A 718 55.27 22.88 -28.63
CA THR A 718 56.76 22.96 -28.78
C THR A 718 57.48 22.27 -27.59
N GLU A 719 58.81 22.17 -27.65
CA GLU A 719 59.64 21.22 -26.89
C GLU A 719 60.47 21.88 -25.74
N THR A 720 61.46 21.12 -25.24
CA THR A 720 62.70 21.56 -24.58
C THR A 720 62.74 21.96 -23.08
N SER A 721 62.86 20.92 -22.25
CA SER A 721 64.11 20.61 -21.50
C SER A 721 64.39 21.12 -20.07
N CYS A 722 65.15 20.26 -19.36
CA CYS A 722 66.18 20.56 -18.35
C CYS A 722 65.83 20.89 -16.87
N ARG A 723 66.09 19.87 -16.04
CA ARG A 723 67.02 19.84 -14.88
C ARG A 723 66.63 20.46 -13.52
N GLN A 724 66.70 19.58 -12.50
CA GLN A 724 67.28 19.77 -11.15
C GLN A 724 66.57 20.80 -10.23
N GLU A 725 66.47 20.65 -8.90
CA GLU A 725 67.36 20.00 -7.93
C GLU A 725 66.63 19.23 -6.80
N THR A 726 67.33 18.23 -6.26
CA THR A 726 67.16 17.60 -4.92
C THR A 726 67.82 18.48 -3.84
N PRO A 727 67.44 18.46 -2.53
CA PRO A 727 67.37 17.20 -1.76
C PRO A 727 66.39 17.06 -0.57
N ALA A 728 66.17 15.81 -0.19
CA ALA A 728 65.91 15.38 1.19
C ALA A 728 66.99 14.36 1.59
N PHE A 729 67.43 14.34 2.85
CA PHE A 729 68.71 13.73 3.23
C PHE A 729 68.55 12.65 4.31
N GLN A 730 68.97 11.41 3.97
CA GLN A 730 69.37 10.33 4.90
C GLN A 730 68.27 9.79 5.86
N THR A 731 68.42 8.61 6.49
CA THR A 731 69.58 7.70 6.61
C THR A 731 69.23 6.26 6.21
N ASP A 732 70.11 5.59 5.47
CA ASP A 732 70.34 4.14 5.68
C ASP A 732 71.71 3.69 5.11
N THR A 733 72.40 2.79 5.83
CA THR A 733 73.71 2.20 5.48
C THR A 733 73.91 0.88 6.25
N THR A 734 73.66 -0.30 5.66
CA THR A 734 74.60 -1.17 4.88
C THR A 734 75.64 -1.95 5.71
N PRO A 735 76.18 -3.11 5.24
CA PRO A 735 75.69 -4.08 4.21
C PRO A 735 75.95 -5.58 4.57
N SER A 736 75.82 -6.46 3.55
CA SER A 736 76.45 -7.80 3.40
C SER A 736 75.74 -9.02 4.08
N GLU A 737 75.78 -10.26 3.54
CA GLU A 737 76.32 -10.77 2.25
C GLU A 737 75.75 -12.17 1.85
N THR A 738 75.96 -12.58 0.58
CA THR A 738 75.86 -13.95 0.00
C THR A 738 74.48 -14.64 -0.18
N GLY A 739 74.35 -15.44 -1.27
CA GLY A 739 73.24 -16.40 -1.49
C GLY A 739 72.81 -16.61 -2.96
N ALA A 740 73.26 -17.70 -3.62
CA ALA A 740 72.92 -18.07 -5.02
C ALA A 740 71.50 -18.70 -5.14
N THR A 741 70.83 -18.88 -6.30
CA THR A 741 71.24 -19.61 -7.54
C THR A 741 70.43 -19.24 -8.82
N SER A 742 70.75 -19.86 -9.98
CA SER A 742 70.34 -19.48 -11.35
C SER A 742 70.41 -20.67 -12.37
N THR A 743 69.76 -20.72 -13.55
CA THR A 743 68.67 -19.87 -14.13
C THR A 743 67.66 -20.61 -15.09
N PRO A 744 67.93 -20.99 -16.36
CA PRO A 744 66.92 -20.73 -17.44
C PRO A 744 66.67 -21.79 -18.55
N GLU A 745 65.65 -21.52 -19.40
CA GLU A 745 65.54 -21.72 -20.89
C GLU A 745 65.72 -23.13 -21.55
N ALA A 746 65.33 -23.42 -22.81
CA ALA A 746 64.18 -23.01 -23.68
C ALA A 746 64.07 -23.88 -24.99
N ILE A 747 62.84 -24.05 -25.52
CA ILE A 747 62.37 -24.08 -26.96
C ILE A 747 63.33 -24.61 -28.06
N PRO A 748 62.97 -25.62 -28.92
CA PRO A 748 62.01 -25.50 -30.07
C PRO A 748 61.20 -26.79 -30.42
N ALA A 749 60.30 -26.90 -31.43
CA ALA A 749 59.40 -26.01 -32.21
C ALA A 749 58.43 -26.86 -33.09
N LEU A 750 57.54 -26.22 -33.88
CA LEU A 750 56.63 -26.78 -34.93
C LEU A 750 55.42 -27.64 -34.48
N SER A 751 54.25 -27.66 -35.13
CA SER A 751 53.57 -26.67 -36.01
C SER A 751 52.12 -27.14 -36.37
N GLU A 752 51.12 -26.25 -36.27
CA GLU A 752 49.86 -26.21 -37.07
C GLU A 752 48.86 -27.42 -37.00
N THR A 753 47.55 -27.32 -37.26
CA THR A 753 46.64 -26.20 -37.64
C THR A 753 45.23 -26.38 -37.02
N THR A 754 44.42 -25.32 -36.99
CA THR A 754 42.95 -25.32 -36.70
C THR A 754 42.14 -25.13 -38.00
N PRO A 755 40.80 -25.40 -38.05
CA PRO A 755 39.72 -24.49 -37.58
C PRO A 755 38.57 -25.30 -36.88
N THR A 756 37.34 -24.88 -36.50
CA THR A 756 36.43 -23.70 -36.66
C THR A 756 35.75 -23.55 -38.05
N VAL A 757 34.60 -22.87 -38.29
CA VAL A 757 33.58 -22.12 -37.52
C VAL A 757 32.15 -22.66 -37.90
N ALA A 758 31.09 -22.25 -37.20
CA ALA A 758 29.68 -22.67 -37.39
C ALA A 758 28.99 -22.29 -38.74
N GLY A 759 27.85 -22.93 -39.06
CA GLY A 759 27.01 -22.60 -40.23
C GLY A 759 25.59 -23.20 -40.23
N ALA A 760 24.58 -22.36 -40.44
CA ALA A 760 23.14 -22.56 -40.24
C ALA A 760 22.33 -23.42 -41.27
N VAL A 761 21.19 -23.96 -40.80
CA VAL A 761 19.85 -23.99 -41.46
C VAL A 761 19.50 -25.03 -42.57
N SER A 762 18.23 -25.48 -42.48
CA SER A 762 17.33 -26.08 -43.51
C SER A 762 17.43 -27.55 -43.91
N ALA A 763 16.23 -28.17 -44.03
CA ALA A 763 15.88 -29.34 -44.84
C ALA A 763 15.22 -28.83 -46.16
N PRO A 764 14.96 -29.61 -47.24
CA PRO A 764 14.35 -30.95 -47.21
C PRO A 764 14.78 -31.95 -48.34
N ALA A 765 13.96 -33.02 -48.49
CA ALA A 765 13.64 -33.75 -49.74
C ALA A 765 14.48 -34.98 -50.21
N GLU A 766 13.72 -36.09 -50.37
CA GLU A 766 13.69 -37.09 -51.47
C GLU A 766 14.76 -38.20 -51.68
N ALA A 767 14.20 -39.41 -51.92
CA ALA A 767 14.64 -40.54 -52.76
C ALA A 767 16.06 -41.16 -52.56
N ASN A 768 16.20 -42.44 -52.16
CA ASN A 768 15.73 -43.60 -52.93
C ASN A 768 15.64 -44.93 -52.14
N THR A 769 14.81 -45.84 -52.67
CA THR A 769 14.64 -47.30 -52.37
C THR A 769 15.66 -48.17 -53.18
N PRO A 770 15.73 -49.53 -53.12
CA PRO A 770 14.66 -50.52 -52.84
C PRO A 770 15.05 -51.83 -52.09
N GLN A 771 14.16 -52.84 -52.21
CA GLN A 771 14.20 -54.25 -51.75
C GLN A 771 13.71 -54.50 -50.30
N ASP A 772 12.81 -55.46 -50.03
CA ASP A 772 12.06 -56.34 -50.96
C ASP A 772 10.71 -56.90 -50.40
N ALA A 773 9.88 -57.39 -51.32
CA ALA A 773 8.77 -58.37 -51.15
C ALA A 773 7.58 -58.16 -50.16
N THR A 774 6.40 -57.88 -50.74
CA THR A 774 5.04 -58.49 -50.53
C THR A 774 4.70 -59.27 -49.24
N SER A 775 3.49 -59.17 -48.67
CA SER A 775 2.18 -59.35 -49.37
C SER A 775 0.95 -58.72 -48.66
N ALA A 776 -0.24 -58.95 -49.23
CA ALA A 776 -1.48 -58.14 -49.17
C ALA A 776 -2.35 -58.24 -47.87
N PRO A 777 -3.37 -57.36 -47.69
CA PRO A 777 -4.19 -57.23 -46.47
C PRO A 777 -5.63 -57.78 -46.62
N GLU A 778 -6.45 -57.65 -45.57
CA GLU A 778 -7.91 -57.62 -45.70
C GLU A 778 -8.55 -56.60 -44.72
N GLU A 779 -9.70 -56.04 -45.08
CA GLU A 779 -10.35 -54.90 -44.40
C GLU A 779 -11.53 -55.31 -43.49
N THR A 780 -11.96 -54.31 -42.70
CA THR A 780 -13.35 -53.96 -42.29
C THR A 780 -13.72 -54.19 -40.81
N LYS A 781 -14.50 -53.30 -40.16
CA LYS A 781 -15.01 -51.96 -40.56
C LYS A 781 -15.22 -51.06 -39.36
#